data_AF-A0A3S4KNF1-F1
#
_entry.id   AF-A0A3S4KNF1-F1
#
_cell.length_a   1.000
_cell.length_b   1.000
_cell.length_c   1.000
_cell.angle_alpha   90.00
_cell.angle_beta   90.00
_cell.angle_gamma   90.00
#
_symmetry.space_group_name_H-M   'P 1'
#
loop_
_entity.id
_entity.type
_entity.pdbx_description
1 polymer ?
#
loop_
_entity_poly.entity_id
_entity_poly.type
_entity_poly.pdbx_seq_one_letter_code
_entity_poly.pdbx_strand_id
1 'polypeptide(L)'
;MTLAISPLSFLSIADKFKRANKIEEYSQRFKKLGYDGDSLLAAFHKETGAIDASLTTISTVLASVSSGISAAATTSLVGAPVSALVGAVTGIISGILEASKQAMFEHVASKMADVIAEWEKKHGKNYFENGYDARHAAFLEDNFKILSQYNKEYSVERSVLITQQHWDTLIGELAGVTRNGDKTLSGKSYIDYYEEGKRLEKKPDEFQKQVFDPLKGNIDLSDSKSSTLLKFVTPLLTPGEEIRERRQSGKYEYITELLVKGVDKWTVKGVQDKGSVYDYSNLIQHASVGNNQYREIRIESHLGDGDDKVFLSAGSANIYAGKGHDVVYYDKTDTGYLTIDGTKATEAGNYTVTRVLGGDVKILQEVVKEQEVSVGKRTEKTQYRSYEFTHINGKNLTETDNLYSVEELIGTTRADKFFGSKFTDIFHGADGDDHIEGNDGNDRLYGDKGNDTLRGGNGDDQLYGGDGNDKLIGGTGNNYLNGGDGDDELQVQGNSLAKNVLSGGKGNDKLYGSEGADLLDGGEGNDLLKGGYGNDIYRYLSGYGHHIIDDDGGKDDKLSLADIDFRDVAFKREGNDLIMYKAEGNVLSIGHKNGITFKNWFEKESDALSNHQIEQIFDKDGRVITPDSLKKAFEYQQSNNKVSYVYGHDASTYGSQDNLNPLINEISKIISAAGNFDVKEERSAASLLQLSGNASDFSYGRNSITLTASA
;
A
#
# COMPACT_ATOMS: atom_id res chain seq x y z
N MET A 1 56.21 41.64 -7.71
CA MET A 1 55.02 41.62 -8.59
C MET A 1 54.34 40.28 -8.43
N THR A 2 53.31 40.23 -7.60
CA THR A 2 52.41 39.06 -7.50
C THR A 2 51.44 39.12 -8.67
N LEU A 3 51.52 38.15 -9.57
CA LEU A 3 50.58 37.95 -10.68
C LEU A 3 49.21 37.62 -10.08
N ALA A 4 48.32 38.61 -9.99
CA ALA A 4 46.97 38.39 -9.50
C ALA A 4 46.08 37.87 -10.64
N ILE A 5 46.16 36.56 -10.91
CA ILE A 5 45.03 35.86 -11.54
C ILE A 5 43.88 35.97 -10.55
N SER A 6 42.68 36.35 -11.00
CA SER A 6 41.53 36.38 -10.10
C SER A 6 41.29 34.96 -9.55
N PRO A 7 41.24 34.75 -8.22
CA PRO A 7 41.01 33.43 -7.64
C PRO A 7 39.73 32.77 -8.16
N LEU A 8 38.73 33.59 -8.55
CA LEU A 8 37.45 33.15 -9.08
C LEU A 8 37.58 32.59 -10.52
N SER A 9 38.42 33.18 -11.37
CA SER A 9 38.70 32.67 -12.72
C SER A 9 39.47 31.35 -12.65
N PHE A 10 40.43 31.25 -11.75
CA PHE A 10 41.18 30.01 -11.53
C PHE A 10 40.28 28.89 -10.98
N LEU A 11 39.41 29.21 -10.02
CA LEU A 11 38.44 28.26 -9.46
C LEU A 11 37.46 27.75 -10.53
N SER A 12 36.93 28.65 -11.37
CA SER A 12 36.04 28.28 -12.47
C SER A 12 36.69 27.34 -13.49
N ILE A 13 37.97 27.56 -13.83
CA ILE A 13 38.73 26.66 -14.71
C ILE A 13 38.96 25.30 -14.03
N ALA A 14 39.38 25.30 -12.76
CA ALA A 14 39.60 24.08 -12.00
C ALA A 14 38.32 23.25 -11.87
N ASP A 15 37.17 23.89 -11.67
CA ASP A 15 35.86 23.25 -11.59
C ASP A 15 35.48 22.57 -12.92
N LYS A 16 35.78 23.19 -14.07
CA LYS A 16 35.57 22.56 -15.39
C LYS A 16 36.39 21.28 -15.56
N PHE A 17 37.68 21.30 -15.24
CA PHE A 17 38.52 20.10 -15.32
C PHE A 17 38.09 19.01 -14.32
N LYS A 18 37.73 19.41 -13.09
CA LYS A 18 37.22 18.49 -12.07
C LYS A 18 35.92 17.83 -12.51
N ARG A 19 34.97 18.62 -13.04
CA ARG A 19 33.72 18.12 -13.61
C ARG A 19 33.99 17.17 -14.78
N ALA A 20 34.86 17.57 -15.72
CA ALA A 20 35.18 16.74 -16.87
C ALA A 20 35.78 15.39 -16.49
N ASN A 21 36.69 15.36 -15.50
CA ASN A 21 37.28 14.11 -15.01
C ASN A 21 36.22 13.22 -14.34
N LYS A 22 35.28 13.80 -13.58
CA LYS A 22 34.17 13.04 -12.98
C LYS A 22 33.23 12.45 -14.04
N ILE A 23 32.91 13.23 -15.08
CA ILE A 23 32.08 12.75 -16.20
C ILE A 23 32.80 11.63 -16.95
N GLU A 24 34.11 11.76 -17.20
CA GLU A 24 34.92 10.74 -17.89
C GLU A 24 34.99 9.41 -17.13
N GLU A 25 35.05 9.46 -15.80
CA GLU A 25 35.03 8.25 -14.97
C GLU A 25 33.69 7.53 -15.11
N TYR A 26 32.59 8.27 -15.02
CA TYR A 26 31.22 7.75 -15.20
C TYR A 26 30.97 7.23 -16.62
N SER A 27 31.53 7.90 -17.63
CA SER A 27 31.31 7.57 -19.04
C SER A 27 31.79 6.17 -19.43
N GLN A 28 32.83 5.65 -18.76
CA GLN A 28 33.40 4.34 -19.09
C GLN A 28 32.37 3.22 -18.99
N ARG A 29 31.41 3.35 -18.07
CA ARG A 29 30.32 2.39 -17.90
C ARG A 29 29.46 2.31 -19.16
N PHE A 30 28.95 3.44 -19.62
CA PHE A 30 28.03 3.50 -20.76
C PHE A 30 28.73 3.32 -22.10
N LYS A 31 30.01 3.66 -22.16
CA LYS A 31 30.86 3.37 -23.32
C LYS A 31 30.95 1.87 -23.59
N LYS A 32 31.05 1.03 -22.55
CA LYS A 32 30.99 -0.44 -22.68
C LYS A 32 29.63 -0.92 -23.20
N LEU A 33 28.58 -0.16 -22.93
CA LEU A 33 27.21 -0.39 -23.38
C LEU A 33 26.90 0.31 -24.72
N GLY A 34 27.91 0.84 -25.42
CA GLY A 34 27.77 1.40 -26.76
C GLY A 34 27.37 2.88 -26.82
N TYR A 35 27.48 3.64 -25.72
CA TYR A 35 27.22 5.08 -25.69
C TYR A 35 28.44 5.87 -25.18
N ASP A 36 28.98 6.75 -26.03
CA ASP A 36 30.16 7.57 -25.74
C ASP A 36 29.85 9.04 -25.46
N GLY A 37 28.58 9.44 -25.38
CA GLY A 37 28.17 10.84 -25.29
C GLY A 37 28.67 11.55 -24.04
N ASP A 38 28.72 10.85 -22.91
CA ASP A 38 29.31 11.39 -21.68
C ASP A 38 30.82 11.70 -21.88
N SER A 39 31.53 10.88 -22.67
CA SER A 39 32.95 11.12 -22.99
C SER A 39 33.11 12.33 -23.93
N LEU A 40 32.19 12.52 -24.88
CA LEU A 40 32.15 13.72 -25.73
C LEU A 40 31.92 14.98 -24.88
N LEU A 41 30.99 14.91 -23.92
CA LEU A 41 30.72 16.01 -22.99
C LEU A 41 31.92 16.28 -22.07
N ALA A 42 32.61 15.25 -21.58
CA ALA A 42 33.85 15.41 -20.83
C ALA A 42 34.95 16.09 -21.69
N ALA A 43 35.08 15.71 -22.95
CA ALA A 43 35.99 16.34 -23.89
C ALA A 43 35.64 17.82 -24.12
N PHE A 44 34.35 18.19 -24.16
CA PHE A 44 33.89 19.57 -24.26
C PHE A 44 34.40 20.42 -23.11
N HIS A 45 34.19 19.95 -21.88
CA HIS A 45 34.63 20.67 -20.68
C HIS A 45 36.16 20.77 -20.60
N LYS A 46 36.90 19.76 -21.05
CA LYS A 46 38.38 19.79 -21.16
C LYS A 46 38.86 20.81 -22.20
N GLU A 47 38.33 20.74 -23.43
CA GLU A 47 38.76 21.63 -24.53
C GLU A 47 38.40 23.10 -24.24
N THR A 48 37.18 23.37 -23.74
CA THR A 48 36.77 24.73 -23.34
C THR A 48 37.51 25.24 -22.10
N GLY A 49 37.80 24.37 -21.13
CA GLY A 49 38.65 24.69 -19.98
C GLY A 49 40.08 25.04 -20.38
N ALA A 50 40.66 24.35 -21.37
CA ALA A 50 41.99 24.66 -21.91
C ALA A 50 42.01 26.01 -22.65
N ILE A 51 40.95 26.33 -23.41
CA ILE A 51 40.77 27.63 -24.05
C ILE A 51 40.68 28.73 -22.98
N ASP A 52 39.86 28.54 -21.93
CA ASP A 52 39.76 29.48 -20.81
C ASP A 52 41.09 29.70 -20.09
N ALA A 53 41.85 28.63 -19.82
CA ALA A 53 43.17 28.72 -19.19
C ALA A 53 44.16 29.50 -20.05
N SER A 54 44.16 29.24 -21.37
CA SER A 54 45.03 29.92 -22.33
C SER A 54 44.69 31.41 -22.41
N LEU A 55 43.42 31.76 -22.54
CA LEU A 55 42.95 33.14 -22.60
C LEU A 55 43.19 33.89 -21.29
N THR A 56 42.95 33.25 -20.14
CA THR A 56 43.22 33.83 -18.82
C THR A 56 44.71 34.13 -18.66
N THR A 57 45.58 33.24 -19.14
CA THR A 57 47.04 33.46 -19.14
C THR A 57 47.42 34.66 -20.01
N ILE A 58 46.90 34.73 -21.24
CA ILE A 58 47.15 35.86 -22.17
C ILE A 58 46.66 37.18 -21.56
N SER A 59 45.44 37.22 -21.03
CA SER A 59 44.87 38.40 -20.38
C SER A 59 45.67 38.83 -19.15
N THR A 60 46.19 37.88 -18.37
CA THR A 60 47.06 38.17 -17.21
C THR A 60 48.39 38.77 -17.66
N VAL A 61 48.99 38.24 -18.73
CA VAL A 61 50.22 38.80 -19.32
C VAL A 61 49.95 40.21 -19.84
N LEU A 62 48.86 40.44 -20.58
CA LEU A 62 48.48 41.77 -21.09
C LEU A 62 48.24 42.78 -19.97
N ALA A 63 47.54 42.38 -18.90
CA ALA A 63 47.32 43.21 -17.73
C ALA A 63 48.64 43.54 -17.00
N SER A 64 49.57 42.59 -16.93
CA SER A 64 50.90 42.82 -16.33
C SER A 64 51.76 43.77 -17.17
N VAL A 65 51.69 43.67 -18.50
CA VAL A 65 52.40 44.59 -19.43
C VAL A 65 51.79 45.99 -19.34
N SER A 66 50.46 46.09 -19.34
CA SER A 66 49.73 47.36 -19.22
C SER A 66 50.04 48.05 -17.88
N SER A 67 49.96 47.33 -16.75
CA SER A 67 50.28 47.87 -15.43
C SER A 67 51.76 48.24 -15.27
N GLY A 68 52.68 47.45 -15.83
CA GLY A 68 54.11 47.76 -15.83
C GLY A 68 54.44 49.03 -16.64
N ILE A 69 53.82 49.22 -17.80
CA ILE A 69 53.99 50.42 -18.62
C ILE A 69 53.33 51.64 -17.96
N SER A 70 52.13 51.50 -17.39
CA SER A 70 51.47 52.57 -16.63
C SER A 70 52.31 53.00 -15.41
N ALA A 71 52.92 52.05 -14.69
CA ALA A 71 53.81 52.35 -13.56
C ALA A 71 55.13 53.02 -13.99
N ALA A 72 55.67 52.69 -15.18
CA ALA A 72 56.84 53.37 -15.74
C ALA A 72 56.51 54.76 -16.35
N ALA A 73 55.25 54.98 -16.73
CA ALA A 73 54.78 56.21 -17.35
C ALA A 73 54.48 57.34 -16.33
N THR A 74 54.23 57.04 -15.06
CA THR A 74 53.94 58.05 -14.01
C THR A 74 55.11 59.00 -13.71
N THR A 75 56.33 58.67 -14.16
CA THR A 75 57.55 59.45 -13.93
C THR A 75 58.02 60.31 -15.12
N SER A 76 57.25 60.41 -16.23
CA SER A 76 57.68 61.19 -17.42
C SER A 76 56.57 62.06 -18.03
N LEU A 77 56.96 63.22 -18.62
CA LEU A 77 56.06 64.16 -19.31
C LEU A 77 55.34 63.57 -20.54
N VAL A 78 55.82 62.43 -21.07
CA VAL A 78 55.23 61.71 -22.22
C VAL A 78 54.38 60.51 -21.78
N GLY A 79 54.22 60.31 -20.48
CA GLY A 79 53.63 59.09 -19.90
C GLY A 79 52.11 58.97 -20.05
N ALA A 80 51.36 60.06 -19.94
CA ALA A 80 49.90 60.01 -20.03
C ALA A 80 49.38 59.58 -21.42
N PRO A 81 49.91 60.09 -22.55
CA PRO A 81 49.54 59.61 -23.89
C PRO A 81 49.90 58.13 -24.12
N VAL A 82 51.05 57.68 -23.64
CA VAL A 82 51.52 56.29 -23.79
C VAL A 82 50.66 55.33 -22.97
N SER A 83 50.32 55.69 -21.72
CA SER A 83 49.42 54.90 -20.89
C SER A 83 48.01 54.82 -21.47
N ALA A 84 47.48 55.91 -22.05
CA ALA A 84 46.18 55.91 -22.71
C ALA A 84 46.16 55.05 -23.97
N LEU A 85 47.22 55.12 -24.79
CA LEU A 85 47.41 54.28 -25.97
C LEU A 85 47.50 52.79 -25.60
N VAL A 86 48.29 52.44 -24.57
CA VAL A 86 48.41 51.06 -24.09
C VAL A 86 47.09 50.56 -23.49
N GLY A 87 46.35 51.40 -22.78
CA GLY A 87 45.00 51.08 -22.32
C GLY A 87 44.02 50.81 -23.46
N ALA A 88 44.02 51.64 -24.50
CA ALA A 88 43.19 51.46 -25.69
C ALA A 88 43.56 50.17 -26.46
N VAL A 89 44.86 49.91 -26.65
CA VAL A 89 45.37 48.68 -27.30
C VAL A 89 45.01 47.45 -26.46
N THR A 90 45.16 47.51 -25.14
CA THR A 90 44.77 46.42 -24.23
C THR A 90 43.27 46.15 -24.28
N GLY A 91 42.44 47.20 -24.36
CA GLY A 91 40.99 47.09 -24.52
C GLY A 91 40.58 46.46 -25.85
N ILE A 92 41.22 46.85 -26.96
CA ILE A 92 41.01 46.25 -28.29
C ILE A 92 41.41 44.77 -28.28
N ILE A 93 42.58 44.43 -27.75
CA ILE A 93 43.05 43.05 -27.67
C ILE A 93 42.13 42.21 -26.79
N SER A 94 41.66 42.74 -25.66
CA SER A 94 40.69 42.07 -24.78
C SER A 94 39.35 41.81 -25.50
N GLY A 95 38.86 42.79 -26.27
CA GLY A 95 37.66 42.64 -27.08
C GLY A 95 37.80 41.58 -28.19
N ILE A 96 38.98 41.51 -28.84
CA ILE A 96 39.31 40.48 -29.82
C ILE A 96 39.38 39.10 -29.14
N LEU A 97 40.07 38.99 -28.00
CA LEU A 97 40.19 37.75 -27.23
C LEU A 97 38.81 37.20 -26.83
N GLU A 98 37.89 38.05 -26.38
CA GLU A 98 36.51 37.65 -26.05
C GLU A 98 35.69 37.24 -27.28
N ALA A 99 35.87 37.89 -28.43
CA ALA A 99 35.22 37.47 -29.67
C ALA A 99 35.78 36.13 -30.17
N SER A 100 37.11 35.95 -30.12
CA SER A 100 37.79 34.70 -30.44
C SER A 100 37.41 33.57 -29.49
N LYS A 101 37.22 33.87 -28.19
CA LYS A 101 36.73 32.91 -27.18
C LYS A 101 35.42 32.27 -27.61
N GLN A 102 34.44 33.11 -27.97
CA GLN A 102 33.15 32.60 -28.43
C GLN A 102 33.30 31.73 -29.66
N ALA A 103 34.05 32.18 -30.66
CA ALA A 103 34.27 31.41 -31.88
C ALA A 103 34.95 30.05 -31.62
N MET A 104 35.92 30.00 -30.70
CA MET A 104 36.58 28.76 -30.30
C MET A 104 35.62 27.81 -29.58
N PHE A 105 34.79 28.31 -28.66
CA PHE A 105 33.79 27.48 -27.97
C PHE A 105 32.75 26.91 -28.92
N GLU A 106 32.27 27.72 -29.87
CA GLU A 106 31.34 27.23 -30.90
C GLU A 106 32.01 26.22 -31.83
N HIS A 107 33.29 26.39 -32.16
CA HIS A 107 34.02 25.41 -32.95
C HIS A 107 34.10 24.04 -32.25
N VAL A 108 34.40 24.02 -30.95
CA VAL A 108 34.42 22.78 -30.15
C VAL A 108 33.01 22.14 -30.12
N ALA A 109 31.97 22.93 -29.89
CA ALA A 109 30.59 22.44 -29.89
C ALA A 109 30.15 21.87 -31.24
N SER A 110 30.49 22.55 -32.35
CA SER A 110 30.20 22.08 -33.71
C SER A 110 30.94 20.78 -34.04
N LYS A 111 32.21 20.65 -33.66
CA LYS A 111 32.98 19.40 -33.82
C LYS A 111 32.28 18.21 -33.16
N MET A 112 31.66 18.40 -32.00
CA MET A 112 30.90 17.35 -31.32
C MET A 112 29.57 17.05 -31.99
N ALA A 113 28.87 18.09 -32.46
CA ALA A 113 27.65 17.92 -33.25
C ALA A 113 27.93 17.10 -34.52
N ASP A 114 29.08 17.31 -35.17
CA ASP A 114 29.50 16.54 -36.34
C ASP A 114 29.74 15.06 -35.99
N VAL A 115 30.40 14.77 -34.87
CA VAL A 115 30.59 13.38 -34.39
C VAL A 115 29.25 12.69 -34.16
N ILE A 116 28.29 13.38 -33.53
CA ILE A 116 26.94 12.87 -33.31
C ILE A 116 26.26 12.59 -34.66
N ALA A 117 26.29 13.55 -35.59
CA ALA A 117 25.65 13.40 -36.90
C ALA A 117 26.24 12.25 -37.72
N GLU A 118 27.56 12.06 -37.69
CA GLU A 118 28.23 10.92 -38.32
C GLU A 118 27.81 9.59 -37.69
N TRP A 119 27.69 9.55 -36.36
CA TRP A 119 27.20 8.36 -35.66
C TRP A 119 25.75 8.04 -36.03
N GLU A 120 24.85 9.02 -36.03
CA GLU A 120 23.43 8.83 -36.39
C GLU A 120 23.29 8.32 -37.84
N LYS A 121 24.07 8.90 -38.77
CA LYS A 121 24.11 8.46 -40.17
C LYS A 121 24.58 7.01 -40.31
N LYS A 122 25.56 6.59 -39.50
CA LYS A 122 26.12 5.23 -39.54
C LYS A 122 25.16 4.19 -38.96
N HIS A 123 24.43 4.52 -37.90
CA HIS A 123 23.60 3.56 -37.17
C HIS A 123 22.10 3.64 -37.50
N GLY A 124 21.65 4.71 -38.17
CA GLY A 124 20.24 4.93 -38.50
C GLY A 124 19.35 5.13 -37.28
N LYS A 125 19.92 5.58 -36.15
CA LYS A 125 19.24 5.76 -34.87
C LYS A 125 19.54 7.15 -34.31
N ASN A 126 18.62 7.65 -33.49
CA ASN A 126 18.84 8.86 -32.71
C ASN A 126 19.93 8.63 -31.67
N TYR A 127 20.92 9.52 -31.60
CA TYR A 127 22.08 9.37 -30.71
C TYR A 127 21.72 9.49 -29.23
N PHE A 128 20.80 10.39 -28.88
CA PHE A 128 20.39 10.65 -27.50
C PHE A 128 19.52 9.52 -26.96
N GLU A 129 18.67 8.92 -27.80
CA GLU A 129 17.94 7.69 -27.47
C GLU A 129 18.86 6.51 -27.15
N ASN A 130 19.96 6.37 -27.88
CA ASN A 130 20.98 5.35 -27.59
C ASN A 130 21.63 5.58 -26.21
N GLY A 131 21.71 6.83 -25.75
CA GLY A 131 22.09 7.16 -24.38
C GLY A 131 21.14 6.56 -23.36
N TYR A 132 19.84 6.76 -23.54
CA TYR A 132 18.83 6.12 -22.68
C TYR A 132 18.89 4.59 -22.73
N ASP A 133 19.13 4.00 -23.91
CA ASP A 133 19.25 2.54 -24.06
C ASP A 133 20.44 2.00 -23.24
N ALA A 134 21.57 2.71 -23.23
CA ALA A 134 22.72 2.37 -22.40
C ALA A 134 22.44 2.58 -20.89
N ARG A 135 21.69 3.62 -20.50
CA ARG A 135 21.24 3.82 -19.11
C ARG A 135 20.33 2.69 -18.63
N HIS A 136 19.41 2.23 -19.49
CA HIS A 136 18.51 1.12 -19.18
C HIS A 136 19.27 -0.20 -19.05
N ALA A 137 20.20 -0.49 -19.95
CA ALA A 137 21.04 -1.69 -19.85
C ALA A 137 21.82 -1.73 -18.52
N ALA A 138 22.41 -0.60 -18.11
CA ALA A 138 23.05 -0.45 -16.81
C ALA A 138 22.08 -0.65 -15.63
N PHE A 139 20.88 -0.08 -15.71
CA PHE A 139 19.83 -0.25 -14.69
C PHE A 139 19.48 -1.74 -14.50
N LEU A 140 19.35 -2.50 -15.59
CA LEU A 140 19.05 -3.93 -15.51
C LEU A 140 20.19 -4.74 -14.91
N GLU A 141 21.45 -4.41 -15.22
CA GLU A 141 22.61 -5.04 -14.57
C GLU A 141 22.59 -4.83 -13.05
N ASP A 142 22.28 -3.60 -12.61
CA ASP A 142 22.27 -3.25 -11.18
C ASP A 142 21.12 -3.90 -10.41
N ASN A 143 19.96 -4.07 -11.06
CA ASN A 143 18.72 -4.48 -10.41
C ASN A 143 18.27 -5.90 -10.72
N PHE A 144 19.01 -6.66 -11.53
CA PHE A 144 18.62 -8.01 -11.99
C PHE A 144 18.12 -8.91 -10.86
N LYS A 145 18.80 -8.92 -9.71
CA LYS A 145 18.44 -9.77 -8.56
C LYS A 145 17.05 -9.45 -8.02
N ILE A 146 16.67 -8.18 -7.94
CA ILE A 146 15.36 -7.75 -7.43
C ILE A 146 14.30 -8.00 -8.51
N LEU A 147 14.56 -7.57 -9.75
CA LEU A 147 13.59 -7.69 -10.84
C LEU A 147 13.22 -9.15 -11.15
N SER A 148 14.18 -10.07 -11.07
CA SER A 148 13.95 -11.51 -11.30
C SER A 148 13.16 -12.21 -10.19
N GLN A 149 12.97 -11.58 -9.03
CA GLN A 149 12.25 -12.18 -7.90
C GLN A 149 10.76 -11.87 -7.88
N TYR A 150 10.30 -10.88 -8.66
CA TYR A 150 8.91 -10.44 -8.63
C TYR A 150 7.90 -11.54 -8.97
N ASN A 151 8.21 -12.42 -9.92
CA ASN A 151 7.32 -13.55 -10.23
C ASN A 151 7.04 -14.42 -9.00
N LYS A 152 8.08 -14.66 -8.19
CA LYS A 152 7.96 -15.46 -6.97
C LYS A 152 7.25 -14.70 -5.86
N GLU A 153 7.56 -13.41 -5.69
CA GLU A 153 6.93 -12.55 -4.67
C GLU A 153 5.42 -12.45 -4.88
N TYR A 154 4.98 -12.27 -6.13
CA TYR A 154 3.58 -12.14 -6.50
C TYR A 154 2.91 -13.46 -6.89
N SER A 155 3.62 -14.59 -6.80
CA SER A 155 3.11 -15.93 -7.14
C SER A 155 2.53 -16.04 -8.57
N VAL A 156 3.19 -15.39 -9.54
CA VAL A 156 2.84 -15.44 -10.97
C VAL A 156 3.92 -16.15 -11.78
N GLU A 157 3.56 -16.67 -12.95
CA GLU A 157 4.49 -17.33 -13.86
C GLU A 157 5.46 -16.33 -14.51
N ARG A 158 4.95 -15.14 -14.87
CA ARG A 158 5.66 -14.11 -15.63
C ARG A 158 5.56 -12.73 -14.99
N SER A 159 6.60 -11.91 -15.11
CA SER A 159 6.50 -10.45 -14.88
C SER A 159 6.81 -9.67 -16.15
N VAL A 160 5.93 -8.73 -16.46
CA VAL A 160 6.08 -7.68 -17.46
C VAL A 160 6.36 -6.38 -16.73
N LEU A 161 7.62 -5.96 -16.78
CA LEU A 161 8.11 -4.79 -16.07
C LEU A 161 8.27 -3.62 -17.04
N ILE A 162 7.60 -2.52 -16.74
CA ILE A 162 7.72 -1.27 -17.51
C ILE A 162 8.60 -0.31 -16.71
N THR A 163 9.66 0.19 -17.35
CA THR A 163 10.61 1.15 -16.76
C THR A 163 10.72 2.36 -17.67
N GLN A 164 10.72 3.57 -17.11
CA GLN A 164 11.01 4.78 -17.85
C GLN A 164 12.32 5.40 -17.36
N GLN A 165 13.30 5.50 -18.26
CA GLN A 165 14.47 6.34 -18.02
C GLN A 165 14.04 7.80 -18.20
N HIS A 166 13.98 8.54 -17.10
CA HIS A 166 13.64 9.96 -17.11
C HIS A 166 14.77 10.84 -17.63
N TRP A 167 14.51 12.13 -17.78
CA TRP A 167 15.46 13.13 -18.28
C TRP A 167 16.83 13.01 -17.62
N ASP A 168 17.83 12.64 -18.43
CA ASP A 168 19.22 12.57 -18.01
C ASP A 168 19.90 13.92 -18.27
N THR A 169 20.36 14.55 -17.20
CA THR A 169 20.96 15.89 -17.26
C THR A 169 22.21 15.96 -18.15
N LEU A 170 22.99 14.87 -18.29
CA LEU A 170 24.18 14.83 -19.14
C LEU A 170 23.81 14.68 -20.61
N ILE A 171 22.81 13.85 -20.91
CA ILE A 171 22.23 13.74 -22.26
C ILE A 171 21.66 15.10 -22.69
N GLY A 172 20.88 15.74 -21.81
CA GLY A 172 20.33 17.08 -22.02
C GLY A 172 21.41 18.15 -22.20
N GLU A 173 22.49 18.09 -21.41
CA GLU A 173 23.62 19.02 -21.53
C GLU A 173 24.34 18.88 -22.87
N LEU A 174 24.66 17.64 -23.27
CA LEU A 174 25.28 17.36 -24.55
C LEU A 174 24.41 17.84 -25.72
N ALA A 175 23.10 17.63 -25.65
CA ALA A 175 22.16 18.09 -26.65
C ALA A 175 22.13 19.62 -26.76
N GLY A 176 22.11 20.32 -25.61
CA GLY A 176 22.20 21.79 -25.57
C GLY A 176 23.51 22.29 -26.20
N VAL A 177 24.65 21.74 -25.76
CA VAL A 177 25.97 22.10 -26.31
C VAL A 177 25.99 21.97 -27.84
N THR A 178 25.48 20.86 -28.35
CA THR A 178 25.52 20.48 -29.78
C THR A 178 24.33 20.99 -30.60
N ARG A 179 23.41 21.78 -30.01
CA ARG A 179 22.21 22.34 -30.65
C ARG A 179 21.22 21.29 -31.16
N ASN A 180 21.14 20.14 -30.50
CA ASN A 180 20.26 19.02 -30.82
C ASN A 180 19.13 18.83 -29.78
N GLY A 181 18.74 19.89 -29.07
CA GLY A 181 17.68 19.80 -28.05
C GLY A 181 16.35 19.29 -28.61
N ASP A 182 16.05 19.56 -29.87
CA ASP A 182 14.89 19.08 -30.62
C ASP A 182 14.91 17.56 -30.89
N LYS A 183 16.09 16.93 -30.86
CA LYS A 183 16.26 15.48 -31.00
C LYS A 183 16.28 14.73 -29.67
N THR A 184 16.18 15.40 -28.53
CA THR A 184 16.13 14.74 -27.22
C THR A 184 14.72 14.31 -26.85
N LEU A 185 14.61 13.36 -25.92
CA LEU A 185 13.35 12.95 -25.30
C LEU A 185 13.37 13.34 -23.83
N SER A 186 12.20 13.64 -23.25
CA SER A 186 12.08 13.82 -21.79
C SER A 186 12.35 12.53 -21.01
N GLY A 187 12.33 11.40 -21.70
CA GLY A 187 12.65 10.08 -21.21
C GLY A 187 12.26 9.01 -22.22
N LYS A 188 12.66 7.77 -21.98
CA LYS A 188 12.33 6.62 -22.84
C LYS A 188 11.85 5.46 -22.00
N SER A 189 10.75 4.85 -22.42
CA SER A 189 10.12 3.74 -21.72
C SER A 189 10.52 2.40 -22.34
N TYR A 190 10.68 1.41 -21.48
CA TYR A 190 11.19 0.07 -21.78
C TYR A 190 10.24 -0.97 -21.19
N ILE A 191 10.23 -2.14 -21.82
CA ILE A 191 9.49 -3.31 -21.37
C ILE A 191 10.46 -4.47 -21.24
N ASP A 192 10.47 -5.11 -20.07
CA ASP A 192 11.30 -6.27 -19.77
C ASP A 192 10.43 -7.42 -19.27
N TYR A 193 10.77 -8.62 -19.70
CA TYR A 193 10.03 -9.83 -19.37
C TYR A 193 10.91 -10.75 -18.53
N TYR A 194 10.36 -11.26 -17.44
CA TYR A 194 11.01 -12.27 -16.61
C TYR A 194 10.09 -13.47 -16.42
N GLU A 195 10.68 -14.67 -16.46
CA GLU A 195 10.01 -15.95 -16.28
C GLU A 195 10.98 -16.91 -15.57
N GLU A 196 10.51 -17.59 -14.52
CA GLU A 196 11.34 -18.49 -13.71
C GLU A 196 12.68 -17.88 -13.24
N GLY A 197 12.68 -16.59 -12.88
CA GLY A 197 13.88 -15.87 -12.43
C GLY A 197 14.90 -15.56 -13.53
N LYS A 198 14.53 -15.74 -14.81
CA LYS A 198 15.37 -15.40 -15.97
C LYS A 198 14.73 -14.29 -16.77
N ARG A 199 15.55 -13.35 -17.24
CA ARG A 199 15.12 -12.34 -18.20
C ARG A 199 14.98 -12.98 -19.58
N LEU A 200 13.87 -12.72 -20.27
CA LEU A 200 13.69 -13.17 -21.64
C LEU A 200 14.34 -12.17 -22.60
N GLU A 201 15.19 -12.68 -23.50
CA GLU A 201 15.94 -11.84 -24.45
C GLU A 201 15.07 -11.30 -25.60
N LYS A 202 13.89 -11.89 -25.80
CA LYS A 202 12.92 -11.50 -26.84
C LYS A 202 11.52 -11.43 -26.24
N LYS A 203 10.62 -10.75 -26.95
CA LYS A 203 9.19 -10.85 -26.69
C LYS A 203 8.83 -12.35 -26.69
N PRO A 204 8.17 -12.86 -25.64
CA PRO A 204 7.66 -14.23 -25.64
C PRO A 204 6.91 -14.53 -26.93
N ASP A 205 7.09 -15.73 -27.50
CA ASP A 205 6.38 -16.17 -28.70
C ASP A 205 4.84 -16.12 -28.53
N GLU A 206 4.36 -16.03 -27.30
CA GLU A 206 2.95 -15.83 -26.95
C GLU A 206 2.41 -14.44 -27.35
N PHE A 207 3.21 -13.37 -27.33
CA PHE A 207 2.72 -12.03 -27.65
C PHE A 207 2.80 -11.77 -29.16
N GLN A 208 1.67 -11.93 -29.84
CA GLN A 208 1.56 -11.65 -31.28
C GLN A 208 1.42 -10.15 -31.59
N LYS A 209 1.04 -9.35 -30.59
CA LYS A 209 0.79 -7.90 -30.69
C LYS A 209 1.83 -7.05 -29.96
N GLN A 210 1.75 -5.74 -30.18
CA GLN A 210 2.51 -4.77 -29.39
C GLN A 210 1.90 -4.66 -27.98
N VAL A 211 2.64 -5.14 -26.98
CA VAL A 211 2.19 -5.13 -25.58
C VAL A 211 2.11 -3.74 -24.99
N PHE A 212 2.95 -2.79 -25.41
CA PHE A 212 3.04 -1.47 -24.79
C PHE A 212 3.24 -0.36 -25.83
N ASP A 213 2.35 0.63 -25.80
CA ASP A 213 2.41 1.85 -26.60
C ASP A 213 2.21 3.07 -25.66
N PRO A 214 3.31 3.73 -25.24
CA PRO A 214 3.24 4.88 -24.35
C PRO A 214 2.72 6.15 -25.03
N LEU A 215 2.68 6.20 -26.36
CA LEU A 215 2.17 7.38 -27.08
C LEU A 215 0.64 7.38 -27.09
N LYS A 216 0.04 6.20 -27.25
CA LYS A 216 -1.42 6.02 -27.28
C LYS A 216 -2.02 5.64 -25.93
N GLY A 217 -1.18 5.30 -24.94
CA GLY A 217 -1.63 4.84 -23.64
C GLY A 217 -2.18 3.41 -23.67
N ASN A 218 -1.67 2.52 -24.53
CA ASN A 218 -2.21 1.16 -24.65
C ASN A 218 -1.27 0.12 -24.05
N ILE A 219 -1.84 -0.81 -23.28
CA ILE A 219 -1.18 -2.01 -22.77
C ILE A 219 -2.03 -3.22 -23.14
N ASP A 220 -1.49 -4.17 -23.88
CA ASP A 220 -2.23 -5.35 -24.36
C ASP A 220 -1.50 -6.65 -23.95
N LEU A 221 -2.03 -7.28 -22.90
CA LEU A 221 -1.58 -8.56 -22.35
C LEU A 221 -2.53 -9.70 -22.71
N SER A 222 -3.55 -9.45 -23.53
CA SER A 222 -4.63 -10.42 -23.82
C SER A 222 -4.16 -11.70 -24.52
N ASP A 223 -3.01 -11.66 -25.21
CA ASP A 223 -2.43 -12.82 -25.87
C ASP A 223 -1.62 -13.74 -24.90
N SER A 224 -1.33 -13.29 -23.67
CA SER A 224 -0.53 -14.05 -22.69
C SER A 224 -1.24 -15.35 -22.29
N LYS A 225 -0.47 -16.44 -22.14
CA LYS A 225 -0.97 -17.74 -21.64
C LYS A 225 -0.52 -18.06 -20.22
N SER A 226 0.32 -17.20 -19.66
CA SER A 226 0.84 -17.27 -18.30
C SER A 226 0.18 -16.23 -17.40
N SER A 227 -0.01 -16.59 -16.12
CA SER A 227 -0.31 -15.60 -15.08
C SER A 227 0.79 -14.55 -15.07
N THR A 228 0.40 -13.26 -15.07
CA THR A 228 1.33 -12.17 -15.36
C THR A 228 1.23 -11.07 -14.32
N LEU A 229 2.38 -10.63 -13.81
CA LEU A 229 2.51 -9.35 -13.11
C LEU A 229 2.78 -8.25 -14.14
N LEU A 230 1.91 -7.27 -14.27
CA LEU A 230 2.19 -5.98 -14.88
C LEU A 230 2.64 -5.01 -13.77
N LYS A 231 3.88 -4.52 -13.85
CA LYS A 231 4.41 -3.57 -12.85
C LYS A 231 5.18 -2.43 -13.50
N PHE A 232 4.92 -1.21 -13.05
CA PHE A 232 5.72 -0.03 -13.41
C PHE A 232 6.81 0.15 -12.35
N VAL A 233 8.05 -0.11 -12.74
CA VAL A 233 9.20 -0.12 -11.82
C VAL A 233 9.62 1.30 -11.44
N THR A 234 9.44 2.25 -12.37
CA THR A 234 9.62 3.68 -12.13
C THR A 234 8.33 4.41 -12.51
N PRO A 235 8.11 5.64 -11.99
CA PRO A 235 6.98 6.46 -12.41
C PRO A 235 6.91 6.57 -13.93
N LEU A 236 5.75 6.28 -14.51
CA LEU A 236 5.54 6.38 -15.95
C LEU A 236 4.81 7.68 -16.27
N LEU A 237 5.44 8.53 -17.08
CA LEU A 237 4.84 9.77 -17.57
C LEU A 237 3.54 9.49 -18.32
N THR A 238 2.67 10.49 -18.38
CA THR A 238 1.34 10.38 -19.01
C THR A 238 1.47 10.05 -20.52
N PRO A 239 0.48 9.41 -21.14
CA PRO A 239 0.60 9.02 -22.53
C PRO A 239 0.53 10.25 -23.45
N GLY A 240 1.36 10.28 -24.49
CA GLY A 240 1.37 11.38 -25.45
C GLY A 240 2.62 11.51 -26.31
N GLU A 241 2.47 12.24 -27.41
CA GLU A 241 3.55 12.57 -28.34
C GLU A 241 4.27 13.86 -27.90
N GLU A 242 5.60 13.79 -27.79
CA GLU A 242 6.45 14.96 -27.60
C GLU A 242 6.79 15.61 -28.95
N ILE A 243 6.53 16.90 -29.05
CA ILE A 243 6.94 17.72 -30.19
C ILE A 243 7.85 18.81 -29.65
N ARG A 244 9.04 18.92 -30.25
CA ARG A 244 10.06 19.85 -29.82
C ARG A 244 10.41 20.79 -30.96
N GLU A 245 10.45 22.08 -30.66
CA GLU A 245 10.85 23.10 -31.62
C GLU A 245 11.92 24.00 -31.00
N ARG A 246 13.09 24.07 -31.63
CA ARG A 246 14.16 24.96 -31.22
C ARG A 246 14.00 26.32 -31.91
N ARG A 247 13.84 27.38 -31.12
CA ARG A 247 13.70 28.76 -31.60
C ARG A 247 14.66 29.71 -30.90
N GLN A 248 14.95 30.83 -31.54
CA GLN A 248 15.76 31.90 -30.94
C GLN A 248 14.86 32.80 -30.08
N SER A 249 15.13 32.88 -28.78
CA SER A 249 14.38 33.69 -27.80
C SER A 249 15.05 35.04 -27.52
N GLY A 250 16.35 35.18 -27.80
CA GLY A 250 17.11 36.40 -27.57
C GLY A 250 18.35 36.50 -28.46
N LYS A 251 19.19 37.52 -28.25
CA LYS A 251 20.36 37.77 -29.12
C LYS A 251 21.33 36.58 -29.19
N TYR A 252 21.52 35.88 -28.07
CA TYR A 252 22.33 34.67 -27.96
C TYR A 252 21.59 33.56 -27.19
N GLU A 253 20.29 33.68 -27.04
CA GLU A 253 19.46 32.78 -26.27
C GLU A 253 18.56 31.98 -27.19
N TYR A 254 18.51 30.68 -26.96
CA TYR A 254 17.70 29.74 -27.69
C TYR A 254 16.91 28.89 -26.70
N ILE A 255 15.69 28.55 -27.09
CA ILE A 255 14.83 27.66 -26.32
C ILE A 255 14.33 26.55 -27.24
N THR A 256 14.47 25.31 -26.78
CA THR A 256 13.72 24.16 -27.29
C THR A 256 12.47 24.03 -26.47
N GLU A 257 11.35 24.45 -27.04
CA GLU A 257 10.04 24.35 -26.42
C GLU A 257 9.48 22.94 -26.59
N LEU A 258 8.77 22.48 -25.58
CA LEU A 258 8.12 21.19 -25.55
C LEU A 258 6.60 21.38 -25.64
N LEU A 259 5.99 20.75 -26.64
CA LEU A 259 4.56 20.55 -26.73
C LEU A 259 4.23 19.07 -26.55
N VAL A 260 3.35 18.75 -25.62
CA VAL A 260 2.87 17.37 -25.39
C VAL A 260 1.46 17.23 -25.93
N LYS A 261 1.29 16.47 -27.02
CA LYS A 261 -0.03 16.02 -27.49
C LYS A 261 -0.43 14.79 -26.66
N GLY A 262 -1.02 15.05 -25.49
CA GLY A 262 -1.36 13.98 -24.55
C GLY A 262 -2.66 13.25 -24.88
N VAL A 263 -2.78 12.07 -24.27
CA VAL A 263 -3.99 11.24 -24.24
C VAL A 263 -4.49 11.19 -22.79
N ASP A 264 -5.80 11.26 -22.61
CA ASP A 264 -6.42 11.38 -21.28
C ASP A 264 -6.74 10.02 -20.64
N LYS A 265 -6.18 8.93 -21.20
CA LYS A 265 -6.38 7.59 -20.64
C LYS A 265 -5.24 6.61 -20.91
N TRP A 266 -5.08 5.68 -19.98
CA TRP A 266 -4.41 4.40 -20.18
C TRP A 266 -5.47 3.32 -20.41
N THR A 267 -5.35 2.54 -21.47
CA THR A 267 -6.19 1.37 -21.75
C THR A 267 -5.37 0.11 -21.55
N VAL A 268 -5.78 -0.75 -20.61
CA VAL A 268 -5.14 -2.03 -20.31
C VAL A 268 -6.08 -3.15 -20.71
N LYS A 269 -5.58 -4.11 -21.49
CA LYS A 269 -6.23 -5.39 -21.73
C LYS A 269 -5.43 -6.46 -21.00
N GLY A 270 -6.02 -7.00 -19.93
CA GLY A 270 -5.43 -8.01 -19.08
C GLY A 270 -5.33 -9.38 -19.75
N VAL A 271 -4.68 -10.29 -19.04
CA VAL A 271 -4.64 -11.71 -19.39
C VAL A 271 -6.05 -12.27 -19.26
N GLN A 272 -6.50 -13.06 -20.23
CA GLN A 272 -7.93 -13.42 -20.34
C GLN A 272 -8.34 -14.63 -19.50
N ASP A 273 -7.45 -15.60 -19.29
CA ASP A 273 -7.81 -16.93 -18.75
C ASP A 273 -7.02 -17.30 -17.47
N LYS A 274 -6.29 -16.34 -16.86
CA LYS A 274 -5.36 -16.59 -15.76
C LYS A 274 -5.33 -15.43 -14.78
N GLY A 275 -5.48 -15.75 -13.49
CA GLY A 275 -5.28 -14.79 -12.40
C GLY A 275 -3.90 -14.14 -12.46
N SER A 276 -3.88 -12.83 -12.44
CA SER A 276 -2.76 -11.96 -12.76
C SER A 276 -2.71 -10.77 -11.81
N VAL A 277 -1.61 -10.02 -11.83
CA VAL A 277 -1.41 -8.89 -10.92
C VAL A 277 -1.15 -7.63 -11.73
N TYR A 278 -1.89 -6.56 -11.45
CA TYR A 278 -1.79 -5.28 -12.13
C TYR A 278 -1.45 -4.20 -11.10
N ASP A 279 -0.19 -3.81 -11.06
CA ASP A 279 0.29 -2.78 -10.15
C ASP A 279 0.37 -1.42 -10.86
N TYR A 280 -0.63 -0.57 -10.63
CA TYR A 280 -0.74 0.76 -11.21
C TYR A 280 -0.13 1.87 -10.34
N SER A 281 0.43 1.54 -9.17
CA SER A 281 0.91 2.51 -8.17
C SER A 281 1.87 3.60 -8.72
N ASN A 282 2.63 3.29 -9.77
CA ASN A 282 3.59 4.18 -10.41
C ASN A 282 3.09 4.81 -11.73
N LEU A 283 1.82 4.66 -12.08
CA LEU A 283 1.24 5.39 -13.21
C LEU A 283 0.93 6.83 -12.79
N ILE A 284 1.50 7.79 -13.51
CA ILE A 284 1.16 9.21 -13.30
C ILE A 284 -0.19 9.50 -13.95
N GLN A 285 -1.13 10.01 -13.16
CA GLN A 285 -2.50 10.29 -13.61
C GLN A 285 -2.85 11.78 -13.63
N HIS A 286 -1.90 12.65 -13.26
CA HIS A 286 -2.09 14.10 -13.24
C HIS A 286 -0.98 14.78 -14.03
N ALA A 287 -1.31 15.57 -15.03
CA ALA A 287 -0.36 16.42 -15.75
C ALA A 287 -0.66 17.89 -15.51
N SER A 288 0.31 18.64 -14.99
CA SER A 288 0.19 20.09 -14.80
C SER A 288 0.06 20.81 -16.15
N VAL A 289 -0.96 21.65 -16.28
CA VAL A 289 -1.18 22.49 -17.47
C VAL A 289 -0.97 23.98 -17.18
N GLY A 290 -0.38 24.32 -16.02
CA GLY A 290 -0.17 25.69 -15.54
C GLY A 290 -1.38 26.24 -14.76
N ASN A 291 -1.23 27.43 -14.16
CA ASN A 291 -2.30 28.12 -13.42
C ASN A 291 -3.00 27.27 -12.32
N ASN A 292 -2.27 26.36 -11.66
CA ASN A 292 -2.81 25.39 -10.70
C ASN A 292 -3.95 24.51 -11.27
N GLN A 293 -3.93 24.28 -12.59
CA GLN A 293 -4.78 23.31 -13.26
C GLN A 293 -3.97 22.08 -13.63
N TYR A 294 -4.65 20.94 -13.65
CA TYR A 294 -4.09 19.69 -14.12
C TYR A 294 -5.06 19.06 -15.12
N ARG A 295 -4.51 18.19 -15.96
CA ARG A 295 -5.24 17.25 -16.81
C ARG A 295 -5.21 15.90 -16.10
N GLU A 296 -6.37 15.28 -15.95
CA GLU A 296 -6.55 13.94 -15.40
C GLU A 296 -6.33 12.90 -16.50
N ILE A 297 -5.69 11.78 -16.15
CA ILE A 297 -5.48 10.64 -17.03
C ILE A 297 -6.09 9.41 -16.35
N ARG A 298 -7.19 8.91 -16.91
CA ARG A 298 -7.94 7.78 -16.34
C ARG A 298 -7.33 6.43 -16.74
N ILE A 299 -7.33 5.46 -15.84
CA ILE A 299 -7.03 4.07 -16.18
C ILE A 299 -8.33 3.38 -16.62
N GLU A 300 -8.30 2.66 -17.74
CA GLU A 300 -9.40 1.83 -18.22
C GLU A 300 -8.85 0.41 -18.39
N SER A 301 -9.14 -0.45 -17.42
CA SER A 301 -8.56 -1.79 -17.31
C SER A 301 -9.62 -2.85 -17.55
N HIS A 302 -9.47 -3.62 -18.63
CA HIS A 302 -10.32 -4.74 -18.99
C HIS A 302 -9.58 -6.04 -18.71
N LEU A 303 -9.91 -6.69 -17.60
CA LEU A 303 -9.25 -7.89 -17.09
C LEU A 303 -9.96 -9.17 -17.60
N GLY A 304 -9.55 -10.35 -17.10
CA GLY A 304 -9.96 -11.66 -17.61
C GLY A 304 -10.91 -12.42 -16.69
N ASP A 305 -11.13 -13.71 -16.98
CA ASP A 305 -11.93 -14.62 -16.16
C ASP A 305 -11.08 -15.33 -15.06
N GLY A 306 -10.00 -14.72 -14.56
CA GLY A 306 -9.15 -15.34 -13.53
C GLY A 306 -8.87 -14.41 -12.35
N ASP A 307 -8.60 -14.98 -11.18
CA ASP A 307 -8.39 -14.26 -9.91
C ASP A 307 -7.30 -13.18 -9.98
N ASP A 308 -7.71 -11.95 -10.24
CA ASP A 308 -6.84 -10.82 -10.52
C ASP A 308 -6.65 -9.93 -9.29
N LYS A 309 -5.45 -9.36 -9.16
CA LYS A 309 -5.11 -8.40 -8.10
C LYS A 309 -4.76 -7.06 -8.70
N VAL A 310 -5.40 -5.99 -8.24
CA VAL A 310 -5.22 -4.64 -8.79
C VAL A 310 -4.77 -3.70 -7.69
N PHE A 311 -3.59 -3.08 -7.85
CA PHE A 311 -3.11 -2.03 -6.95
C PHE A 311 -3.30 -0.68 -7.62
N LEU A 312 -4.07 0.21 -7.00
CA LEU A 312 -4.39 1.50 -7.59
C LEU A 312 -3.42 2.62 -7.18
N SER A 313 -3.21 3.56 -8.08
CA SER A 313 -2.55 4.84 -7.85
C SER A 313 -3.57 5.91 -7.44
N ALA A 314 -3.09 7.05 -6.95
CA ALA A 314 -3.90 8.19 -6.52
C ALA A 314 -4.52 8.99 -7.68
N GLY A 315 -5.28 8.35 -8.58
CA GLY A 315 -6.04 8.96 -9.68
C GLY A 315 -7.15 8.02 -10.21
N SER A 316 -8.12 8.54 -10.95
CA SER A 316 -9.34 7.79 -11.33
C SER A 316 -9.11 6.56 -12.22
N ALA A 317 -9.90 5.50 -12.02
CA ALA A 317 -9.85 4.26 -12.79
C ALA A 317 -11.24 3.66 -13.10
N ASN A 318 -11.35 2.94 -14.22
CA ASN A 318 -12.45 2.02 -14.50
C ASN A 318 -11.85 0.61 -14.57
N ILE A 319 -12.26 -0.27 -13.67
CA ILE A 319 -11.77 -1.65 -13.58
C ILE A 319 -12.91 -2.60 -13.93
N TYR A 320 -12.77 -3.31 -15.04
CA TYR A 320 -13.64 -4.41 -15.43
C TYR A 320 -12.91 -5.69 -15.10
N ALA A 321 -13.17 -6.25 -13.92
CA ALA A 321 -12.37 -7.34 -13.37
C ALA A 321 -12.69 -8.69 -14.02
N GLY A 322 -13.95 -8.93 -14.35
CA GLY A 322 -14.36 -10.09 -15.15
C GLY A 322 -14.99 -11.15 -14.25
N LYS A 323 -14.52 -12.39 -14.33
CA LYS A 323 -14.95 -13.44 -13.41
C LYS A 323 -13.74 -13.90 -12.62
N GLY A 324 -13.96 -14.34 -11.40
CA GLY A 324 -12.90 -14.89 -10.58
C GLY A 324 -13.15 -14.47 -9.15
N HIS A 325 -12.11 -14.54 -8.33
CA HIS A 325 -12.04 -13.78 -7.10
C HIS A 325 -11.06 -12.64 -7.32
N ASP A 326 -11.58 -11.49 -7.70
CA ASP A 326 -10.81 -10.30 -8.03
C ASP A 326 -10.70 -9.35 -6.83
N VAL A 327 -9.48 -8.88 -6.56
CA VAL A 327 -9.17 -8.06 -5.38
C VAL A 327 -8.60 -6.72 -5.81
N VAL A 328 -9.19 -5.62 -5.31
CA VAL A 328 -8.68 -4.26 -5.52
C VAL A 328 -8.12 -3.70 -4.22
N TYR A 329 -6.88 -3.21 -4.31
CA TYR A 329 -6.09 -2.72 -3.18
C TYR A 329 -5.88 -1.21 -3.25
N TYR A 330 -6.24 -0.53 -2.16
CA TYR A 330 -5.97 0.90 -1.94
C TYR A 330 -4.85 1.17 -0.92
N ASP A 331 -4.28 0.13 -0.29
CA ASP A 331 -3.30 0.20 0.80
C ASP A 331 -1.84 0.48 0.37
N LYS A 332 -1.49 0.29 -0.91
CA LYS A 332 -0.09 0.39 -1.38
C LYS A 332 0.44 1.80 -1.57
N THR A 333 -0.45 2.76 -1.84
CA THR A 333 -0.07 4.17 -1.98
C THR A 333 -1.01 5.02 -1.14
N ASP A 334 -0.58 6.22 -0.77
CA ASP A 334 -1.49 7.15 -0.09
C ASP A 334 -2.53 7.64 -1.10
N THR A 335 -3.64 6.92 -1.19
CA THR A 335 -4.75 7.22 -2.10
C THR A 335 -5.79 8.16 -1.50
N GLY A 336 -5.47 8.81 -0.37
CA GLY A 336 -6.37 9.71 0.33
C GLY A 336 -7.51 9.01 1.06
N TYR A 337 -8.52 9.79 1.47
CA TYR A 337 -9.67 9.27 2.23
C TYR A 337 -10.65 8.56 1.30
N LEU A 338 -10.96 7.30 1.60
CA LEU A 338 -11.75 6.41 0.76
C LEU A 338 -13.24 6.46 1.13
N THR A 339 -14.10 6.41 0.12
CA THR A 339 -15.52 6.10 0.30
C THR A 339 -15.96 5.17 -0.82
N ILE A 340 -16.33 3.94 -0.47
CA ILE A 340 -16.86 2.92 -1.37
C ILE A 340 -18.39 2.93 -1.28
N ASP A 341 -19.06 3.00 -2.41
CA ASP A 341 -20.53 2.99 -2.53
C ASP A 341 -21.00 1.92 -3.52
N GLY A 342 -21.52 0.82 -2.97
CA GLY A 342 -22.21 -0.27 -3.66
C GLY A 342 -23.75 -0.17 -3.59
N THR A 343 -24.31 0.87 -2.95
CA THR A 343 -25.75 0.94 -2.64
C THR A 343 -26.66 0.99 -3.88
N LYS A 344 -26.09 1.32 -5.04
CA LYS A 344 -26.79 1.38 -6.34
C LYS A 344 -26.40 0.24 -7.29
N ALA A 345 -25.67 -0.76 -6.80
CA ALA A 345 -25.20 -1.86 -7.61
C ALA A 345 -26.38 -2.67 -8.18
N THR A 346 -26.35 -2.88 -9.50
CA THR A 346 -27.31 -3.76 -10.18
C THR A 346 -26.79 -5.19 -10.32
N GLU A 347 -25.47 -5.39 -10.17
CA GLU A 347 -24.75 -6.65 -10.28
C GLU A 347 -23.74 -6.71 -9.13
N ALA A 348 -23.40 -7.92 -8.68
CA ALA A 348 -22.42 -8.12 -7.61
C ALA A 348 -21.04 -7.60 -8.03
N GLY A 349 -20.29 -7.06 -7.07
CA GLY A 349 -18.95 -6.52 -7.30
C GLY A 349 -18.90 -5.19 -8.04
N ASN A 350 -20.03 -4.49 -8.19
CA ASN A 350 -20.08 -3.17 -8.79
C ASN A 350 -20.04 -2.09 -7.71
N TYR A 351 -18.99 -1.26 -7.70
CA TYR A 351 -18.81 -0.19 -6.72
C TYR A 351 -18.40 1.12 -7.40
N THR A 352 -18.85 2.24 -6.82
CA THR A 352 -18.27 3.55 -7.08
C THR A 352 -17.40 3.94 -5.91
N VAL A 353 -16.13 4.20 -6.16
CA VAL A 353 -15.17 4.58 -5.12
C VAL A 353 -14.81 6.05 -5.29
N THR A 354 -14.99 6.85 -4.25
CA THR A 354 -14.64 8.27 -4.24
C THR A 354 -13.46 8.49 -3.31
N ARG A 355 -12.42 9.17 -3.80
CA ARG A 355 -11.19 9.43 -3.04
C ARG A 355 -10.91 10.91 -2.92
N VAL A 356 -10.70 11.39 -1.70
CA VAL A 356 -10.35 12.80 -1.44
C VAL A 356 -8.83 12.93 -1.26
N LEU A 357 -8.16 13.48 -2.27
CA LEU A 357 -6.71 13.68 -2.34
C LEU A 357 -6.32 15.07 -1.82
N GLY A 358 -6.65 15.36 -0.56
CA GLY A 358 -6.41 16.65 0.09
C GLY A 358 -5.41 16.58 1.25
N GLY A 359 -4.90 17.74 1.68
CA GLY A 359 -4.08 17.86 2.89
C GLY A 359 -2.65 17.33 2.73
N ASP A 360 -2.34 16.25 3.44
CA ASP A 360 -1.04 15.57 3.52
C ASP A 360 -0.81 14.52 2.42
N VAL A 361 -1.86 14.21 1.63
CA VAL A 361 -1.79 13.25 0.52
C VAL A 361 -0.82 13.74 -0.56
N LYS A 362 0.15 12.89 -0.91
CA LYS A 362 1.14 13.17 -1.96
C LYS A 362 0.79 12.45 -3.23
N ILE A 363 0.54 13.22 -4.29
CA ILE A 363 0.29 12.66 -5.62
C ILE A 363 1.52 12.79 -6.52
N LEU A 364 1.67 11.82 -7.41
CA LEU A 364 2.59 11.93 -8.54
C LEU A 364 1.97 12.84 -9.60
N GLN A 365 2.60 13.99 -9.84
CA GLN A 365 2.17 14.92 -10.87
C GLN A 365 3.27 15.10 -11.92
N GLU A 366 2.91 14.96 -13.19
CA GLU A 366 3.76 15.34 -14.31
C GLU A 366 3.84 16.87 -14.43
N VAL A 367 5.06 17.39 -14.60
CA VAL A 367 5.36 18.81 -14.75
C VAL A 367 6.32 19.02 -15.92
N VAL A 368 6.34 20.24 -16.46
CA VAL A 368 7.36 20.65 -17.43
C VAL A 368 8.45 21.42 -16.69
N LYS A 369 9.70 20.98 -16.86
CA LYS A 369 10.91 21.63 -16.32
C LYS A 369 11.78 22.16 -17.45
N GLU A 370 12.73 23.01 -17.09
CA GLU A 370 13.69 23.60 -18.01
C GLU A 370 15.12 23.28 -17.54
N GLN A 371 15.99 22.87 -18.47
CA GLN A 371 17.43 22.80 -18.25
C GLN A 371 18.13 23.87 -19.08
N GLU A 372 19.04 24.62 -18.47
CA GLU A 372 19.84 25.65 -19.13
C GLU A 372 21.29 25.19 -19.29
N VAL A 373 21.86 25.42 -20.48
CA VAL A 373 23.24 25.08 -20.84
C VAL A 373 23.88 26.27 -21.55
N SER A 374 25.10 26.65 -21.15
CA SER A 374 25.81 27.79 -21.76
C SER A 374 27.05 27.35 -22.53
N VAL A 375 27.18 27.83 -23.77
CA VAL A 375 28.37 27.74 -24.62
C VAL A 375 28.90 29.15 -24.87
N GLY A 376 29.71 29.63 -23.94
CA GLY A 376 30.20 31.01 -23.94
C GLY A 376 29.05 31.99 -23.70
N LYS A 377 28.74 32.84 -24.68
CA LYS A 377 27.60 33.77 -24.66
C LYS A 377 26.30 33.12 -25.12
N ARG A 378 26.35 31.96 -25.76
CA ARG A 378 25.15 31.24 -26.21
C ARG A 378 24.54 30.50 -25.03
N THR A 379 23.25 30.69 -24.81
CA THR A 379 22.47 29.95 -23.82
C THR A 379 21.41 29.12 -24.54
N GLU A 380 21.31 27.85 -24.17
CA GLU A 380 20.33 26.89 -24.67
C GLU A 380 19.47 26.44 -23.50
N LYS A 381 18.16 26.68 -23.62
CA LYS A 381 17.15 26.21 -22.69
C LYS A 381 16.42 25.04 -23.33
N THR A 382 16.27 23.93 -22.63
CA THR A 382 15.51 22.79 -23.12
C THR A 382 14.43 22.43 -22.13
N GLN A 383 13.18 22.50 -22.59
CA GLN A 383 12.03 22.04 -21.80
C GLN A 383 11.92 20.52 -21.86
N TYR A 384 11.53 19.90 -20.76
CA TYR A 384 11.34 18.45 -20.67
C TYR A 384 10.26 18.10 -19.66
N ARG A 385 9.59 16.97 -19.89
CA ARG A 385 8.63 16.38 -18.95
C ARG A 385 9.38 15.76 -17.78
N SER A 386 8.86 15.99 -16.58
CA SER A 386 9.36 15.44 -15.34
C SER A 386 8.17 15.12 -14.44
N TYR A 387 8.44 14.68 -13.23
CA TYR A 387 7.41 14.49 -12.22
C TYR A 387 7.86 15.02 -10.88
N GLU A 388 6.88 15.34 -10.03
CA GLU A 388 7.08 15.77 -8.66
C GLU A 388 6.05 15.09 -7.76
N PHE A 389 6.44 14.84 -6.51
CA PHE A 389 5.50 14.53 -5.45
C PHE A 389 5.03 15.85 -4.86
N THR A 390 3.76 16.18 -5.07
CA THR A 390 3.19 17.46 -4.62
C THR A 390 1.98 17.24 -3.72
N HIS A 391 1.79 18.17 -2.79
CA HIS A 391 0.53 18.35 -2.10
C HIS A 391 -0.33 19.24 -3.00
N ILE A 392 -1.54 18.80 -3.35
CA ILE A 392 -2.44 19.68 -4.08
C ILE A 392 -2.92 20.75 -3.11
N ASN A 393 -2.32 21.93 -3.19
CA ASN A 393 -2.51 23.12 -2.34
C ASN A 393 -3.99 23.49 -2.09
N GLY A 394 -4.64 22.84 -1.12
CA GLY A 394 -5.89 23.29 -0.50
C GLY A 394 -7.14 23.25 -1.38
N LYS A 395 -7.12 22.54 -2.52
CA LYS A 395 -8.34 22.16 -3.23
C LYS A 395 -8.58 20.68 -2.98
N ASN A 396 -9.76 20.33 -2.49
CA ASN A 396 -10.20 18.94 -2.40
C ASN A 396 -10.26 18.38 -3.83
N LEU A 397 -9.17 17.75 -4.26
CA LEU A 397 -9.20 16.92 -5.44
C LEU A 397 -10.01 15.68 -5.06
N THR A 398 -11.03 15.40 -5.84
CA THR A 398 -11.84 14.19 -5.69
C THR A 398 -11.67 13.37 -6.95
N GLU A 399 -11.16 12.16 -6.77
CA GLU A 399 -11.03 11.15 -7.84
C GLU A 399 -12.13 10.11 -7.69
N THR A 400 -12.50 9.46 -8.79
CA THR A 400 -13.55 8.46 -8.79
C THR A 400 -13.12 7.22 -9.55
N ASP A 401 -13.20 6.07 -8.89
CA ASP A 401 -13.03 4.78 -9.54
C ASP A 401 -14.38 4.10 -9.72
N ASN A 402 -14.59 3.46 -10.88
CA ASN A 402 -15.74 2.61 -11.13
C ASN A 402 -15.25 1.16 -11.25
N LEU A 403 -15.72 0.31 -10.35
CA LEU A 403 -15.34 -1.09 -10.27
C LEU A 403 -16.51 -1.94 -10.76
N TYR A 404 -16.20 -2.96 -11.56
CA TYR A 404 -17.17 -3.88 -12.11
C TYR A 404 -16.71 -5.32 -11.90
N SER A 405 -17.57 -6.13 -11.29
CA SER A 405 -17.32 -7.54 -10.97
C SER A 405 -16.08 -7.76 -10.10
N VAL A 406 -15.89 -6.93 -9.07
CA VAL A 406 -14.80 -7.09 -8.07
C VAL A 406 -15.36 -7.77 -6.83
N GLU A 407 -14.77 -8.87 -6.39
CA GLU A 407 -15.27 -9.64 -5.23
C GLU A 407 -14.76 -9.10 -3.88
N GLU A 408 -13.57 -8.49 -3.84
CA GLU A 408 -12.94 -8.07 -2.58
C GLU A 408 -12.26 -6.70 -2.70
N LEU A 409 -12.45 -5.88 -1.66
CA LEU A 409 -11.88 -4.54 -1.57
C LEU A 409 -11.07 -4.36 -0.30
N ILE A 410 -9.84 -3.89 -0.46
CA ILE A 410 -8.94 -3.53 0.64
C ILE A 410 -8.81 -2.00 0.70
N GLY A 411 -9.13 -1.45 1.87
CA GLY A 411 -9.05 -0.03 2.21
C GLY A 411 -7.65 0.55 2.22
N THR A 412 -7.54 1.76 2.75
CA THR A 412 -6.31 2.51 2.91
C THR A 412 -5.76 2.35 4.31
N THR A 413 -4.71 3.09 4.65
CA THR A 413 -4.22 3.17 6.04
C THR A 413 -4.84 4.34 6.81
N ARG A 414 -6.02 4.79 6.40
CA ARG A 414 -6.73 5.96 6.92
C ARG A 414 -8.18 5.56 7.18
N ALA A 415 -8.87 6.35 8.01
CA ALA A 415 -10.29 6.17 8.28
C ALA A 415 -11.12 6.26 6.98
N ASP A 416 -11.71 5.12 6.63
CA ASP A 416 -12.42 4.87 5.38
C ASP A 416 -13.89 4.57 5.62
N LYS A 417 -14.67 4.61 4.54
CA LYS A 417 -16.11 4.33 4.56
C LYS A 417 -16.49 3.35 3.49
N PHE A 418 -17.18 2.30 3.89
CA PHE A 418 -17.69 1.26 3.00
C PHE A 418 -19.20 1.18 3.15
N PHE A 419 -19.91 1.33 2.04
CA PHE A 419 -21.33 1.10 1.95
C PHE A 419 -21.56 0.00 0.92
N GLY A 420 -21.89 -1.19 1.40
CA GLY A 420 -22.14 -2.38 0.63
C GLY A 420 -23.39 -2.29 -0.22
N SER A 421 -23.64 -3.37 -0.92
CA SER A 421 -24.65 -3.50 -1.95
C SER A 421 -25.87 -4.24 -1.41
N LYS A 422 -26.48 -5.08 -2.26
CA LYS A 422 -27.55 -6.01 -1.87
C LYS A 422 -27.14 -7.47 -2.09
N PHE A 423 -25.86 -7.64 -2.36
CA PHE A 423 -25.19 -8.89 -2.71
C PHE A 423 -24.09 -9.10 -1.69
N THR A 424 -23.55 -10.31 -1.62
CA THR A 424 -22.35 -10.58 -0.79
C THR A 424 -21.20 -9.66 -1.17
N ASP A 425 -20.73 -8.92 -0.17
CA ASP A 425 -19.57 -8.05 -0.25
C ASP A 425 -18.44 -8.57 0.66
N ILE A 426 -17.18 -8.39 0.24
CA ILE A 426 -15.99 -8.71 1.05
C ILE A 426 -15.15 -7.44 1.19
N PHE A 427 -15.11 -6.86 2.39
CA PHE A 427 -14.43 -5.60 2.66
C PHE A 427 -13.42 -5.73 3.79
N HIS A 428 -12.25 -5.12 3.58
CA HIS A 428 -11.19 -4.95 4.57
C HIS A 428 -10.92 -3.47 4.78
N GLY A 429 -11.02 -3.00 6.02
CA GLY A 429 -10.68 -1.63 6.43
C GLY A 429 -9.18 -1.32 6.31
N ALA A 430 -8.35 -2.33 6.61
CA ALA A 430 -6.89 -2.26 6.71
C ALA A 430 -6.36 -1.53 7.96
N ASP A 431 -5.84 -0.31 7.86
CA ASP A 431 -5.44 0.45 9.07
C ASP A 431 -6.30 1.71 9.13
N GLY A 432 -6.71 2.16 10.32
CA GLY A 432 -7.52 3.38 10.48
C GLY A 432 -8.80 3.08 11.26
N ASP A 433 -9.49 4.11 11.74
CA ASP A 433 -10.79 3.91 12.39
C ASP A 433 -11.89 3.91 11.30
N ASP A 434 -12.31 2.73 10.86
CA ASP A 434 -13.13 2.53 9.67
C ASP A 434 -14.62 2.38 9.96
N HIS A 435 -15.44 2.74 8.98
CA HIS A 435 -16.89 2.56 9.04
C HIS A 435 -17.35 1.68 7.87
N ILE A 436 -17.77 0.46 8.17
CA ILE A 436 -18.11 -0.56 7.19
C ILE A 436 -19.58 -1.00 7.37
N GLU A 437 -20.39 -0.85 6.33
CA GLU A 437 -21.79 -1.33 6.30
C GLU A 437 -21.96 -2.31 5.13
N GLY A 438 -22.38 -3.56 5.37
CA GLY A 438 -22.65 -4.58 4.35
C GLY A 438 -23.99 -4.38 3.62
N ASN A 439 -25.00 -3.91 4.34
CA ASN A 439 -26.39 -3.71 3.88
C ASN A 439 -27.17 -5.02 3.71
N ASP A 440 -27.58 -5.42 2.51
CA ASP A 440 -28.20 -6.74 2.31
C ASP A 440 -27.18 -7.67 1.67
N GLY A 441 -27.17 -8.94 2.01
CA GLY A 441 -26.18 -9.87 1.51
C GLY A 441 -25.73 -10.81 2.61
N ASN A 442 -24.89 -11.79 2.26
CA ASN A 442 -24.15 -12.52 3.27
C ASN A 442 -22.72 -12.01 3.20
N ASP A 443 -22.40 -11.02 4.02
CA ASP A 443 -21.22 -10.18 3.86
C ASP A 443 -20.06 -10.65 4.74
N ARG A 444 -18.84 -10.32 4.32
CA ARG A 444 -17.62 -10.54 5.11
C ARG A 444 -16.89 -9.24 5.31
N LEU A 445 -16.91 -8.75 6.54
CA LEU A 445 -16.40 -7.44 6.90
C LEU A 445 -15.25 -7.59 7.90
N TYR A 446 -14.11 -6.99 7.59
CA TYR A 446 -12.91 -6.97 8.42
C TYR A 446 -12.55 -5.52 8.74
N GLY A 447 -12.49 -5.14 10.02
CA GLY A 447 -11.98 -3.83 10.47
C GLY A 447 -10.46 -3.76 10.36
N ASP A 448 -9.79 -4.87 10.66
CA ASP A 448 -8.33 -5.04 10.67
C ASP A 448 -7.64 -4.28 11.80
N LYS A 449 -7.12 -3.07 11.62
CA LYS A 449 -6.52 -2.29 12.72
C LYS A 449 -7.18 -0.93 12.88
N GLY A 450 -7.60 -0.62 14.10
CA GLY A 450 -8.19 0.67 14.45
C GLY A 450 -9.40 0.46 15.35
N ASN A 451 -10.13 1.51 15.66
CA ASN A 451 -11.39 1.38 16.39
C ASN A 451 -12.53 1.47 15.37
N ASP A 452 -12.95 0.30 14.89
CA ASP A 452 -13.80 0.17 13.73
C ASP A 452 -15.28 0.06 14.10
N THR A 453 -16.13 0.45 13.16
CA THR A 453 -17.58 0.23 13.26
C THR A 453 -18.04 -0.60 12.07
N LEU A 454 -18.43 -1.85 12.34
CA LEU A 454 -18.90 -2.80 11.35
C LEU A 454 -20.39 -3.05 11.53
N ARG A 455 -21.14 -3.06 10.42
CA ARG A 455 -22.56 -3.42 10.36
C ARG A 455 -22.80 -4.41 9.24
N GLY A 456 -23.23 -5.63 9.54
CA GLY A 456 -23.60 -6.64 8.53
C GLY A 456 -24.85 -6.20 7.79
N GLY A 457 -25.99 -6.28 8.47
CA GLY A 457 -27.25 -5.74 7.98
C GLY A 457 -28.31 -6.83 7.84
N ASN A 458 -28.71 -7.20 6.64
CA ASN A 458 -29.64 -8.30 6.40
C ASN A 458 -28.92 -9.46 5.72
N GLY A 459 -28.85 -10.59 6.41
CA GLY A 459 -28.38 -11.85 5.86
C GLY A 459 -27.49 -12.57 6.86
N ASP A 460 -26.79 -13.61 6.42
CA ASP A 460 -25.90 -14.35 7.30
C ASP A 460 -24.49 -13.76 7.17
N ASP A 461 -24.14 -12.81 8.05
CA ASP A 461 -22.93 -11.99 7.94
C ASP A 461 -21.78 -12.47 8.84
N GLN A 462 -20.55 -12.20 8.41
CA GLN A 462 -19.32 -12.46 9.16
C GLN A 462 -18.55 -11.16 9.39
N LEU A 463 -18.43 -10.75 10.66
CA LEU A 463 -17.79 -9.51 11.07
C LEU A 463 -16.58 -9.82 11.95
N TYR A 464 -15.44 -9.22 11.63
CA TYR A 464 -14.18 -9.33 12.36
C TYR A 464 -13.68 -7.91 12.68
N GLY A 465 -13.59 -7.54 13.95
CA GLY A 465 -13.07 -6.25 14.39
C GLY A 465 -11.57 -6.16 14.12
N GLY A 466 -10.78 -6.94 14.84
CA GLY A 466 -9.33 -7.03 14.64
C GLY A 466 -8.58 -6.43 15.83
N ASP A 467 -7.61 -5.56 15.58
CA ASP A 467 -6.87 -4.84 16.62
C ASP A 467 -7.54 -3.50 16.92
N GLY A 468 -8.00 -3.27 18.15
CA GLY A 468 -8.55 -2.00 18.63
C GLY A 468 -9.92 -2.18 19.28
N ASN A 469 -10.55 -1.08 19.71
CA ASN A 469 -11.83 -1.17 20.42
C ASN A 469 -12.99 -1.02 19.42
N ASP A 470 -13.58 -2.13 19.02
CA ASP A 470 -14.47 -2.20 17.88
C ASP A 470 -15.94 -2.25 18.26
N LYS A 471 -16.79 -1.83 17.32
CA LYS A 471 -18.24 -1.96 17.42
C LYS A 471 -18.78 -2.77 16.25
N LEU A 472 -19.28 -3.96 16.55
CA LEU A 472 -19.81 -4.90 15.57
C LEU A 472 -21.33 -5.05 15.74
N ILE A 473 -22.08 -4.82 14.67
CA ILE A 473 -23.53 -5.02 14.65
C ILE A 473 -23.86 -6.00 13.52
N GLY A 474 -24.20 -7.25 13.85
CA GLY A 474 -24.53 -8.27 12.84
C GLY A 474 -25.76 -7.92 12.03
N GLY A 475 -26.78 -7.34 12.66
CA GLY A 475 -28.08 -7.13 12.01
C GLY A 475 -28.94 -8.39 12.07
N THR A 476 -29.84 -8.59 11.09
CA THR A 476 -30.75 -9.75 11.04
C THR A 476 -30.09 -10.94 10.33
N GLY A 477 -30.53 -12.17 10.64
CA GLY A 477 -29.97 -13.40 10.08
C GLY A 477 -29.14 -14.18 11.10
N ASN A 478 -28.34 -15.13 10.64
CA ASN A 478 -27.43 -15.91 11.49
C ASN A 478 -26.02 -15.36 11.32
N ASN A 479 -25.53 -14.65 12.33
CA ASN A 479 -24.31 -13.87 12.21
C ASN A 479 -23.15 -14.47 13.00
N TYR A 480 -21.93 -14.27 12.48
CA TYR A 480 -20.68 -14.53 13.19
C TYR A 480 -19.96 -13.21 13.46
N LEU A 481 -19.75 -12.88 14.73
CA LEU A 481 -19.03 -11.68 15.16
C LEU A 481 -17.82 -12.07 15.99
N ASN A 482 -16.67 -11.49 15.67
CA ASN A 482 -15.42 -11.62 16.42
C ASN A 482 -14.84 -10.22 16.68
N GLY A 483 -14.74 -9.82 17.95
CA GLY A 483 -14.19 -8.52 18.35
C GLY A 483 -12.69 -8.45 18.04
N GLY A 484 -11.91 -9.32 18.66
CA GLY A 484 -10.47 -9.42 18.42
C GLY A 484 -9.66 -8.99 19.63
N ASP A 485 -8.74 -8.06 19.46
CA ASP A 485 -7.91 -7.50 20.53
C ASP A 485 -8.39 -6.08 20.87
N GLY A 486 -9.03 -5.87 22.02
CA GLY A 486 -9.50 -4.57 22.48
C GLY A 486 -10.77 -4.70 23.31
N ASP A 487 -11.25 -3.59 23.89
CA ASP A 487 -12.52 -3.60 24.62
C ASP A 487 -13.68 -3.42 23.60
N ASP A 488 -14.34 -4.51 23.21
CA ASP A 488 -15.26 -4.53 22.06
C ASP A 488 -16.75 -4.50 22.45
N GLU A 489 -17.59 -4.05 21.52
CA GLU A 489 -19.05 -4.09 21.63
C GLU A 489 -19.68 -4.84 20.45
N LEU A 490 -20.19 -6.05 20.72
CA LEU A 490 -20.79 -6.95 19.74
C LEU A 490 -22.30 -7.05 19.97
N GLN A 491 -23.09 -6.85 18.92
CA GLN A 491 -24.54 -6.96 18.99
C GLN A 491 -25.13 -7.63 17.74
N VAL A 492 -26.10 -8.51 17.94
CA VAL A 492 -26.93 -9.09 16.87
C VAL A 492 -28.40 -8.72 17.02
N GLN A 493 -29.17 -8.86 15.93
CA GLN A 493 -30.62 -8.72 15.94
C GLN A 493 -31.23 -10.00 15.38
N GLY A 494 -32.23 -10.55 16.07
CA GLY A 494 -32.73 -11.89 15.73
C GLY A 494 -34.17 -12.05 16.17
N ASN A 495 -34.86 -12.95 15.49
CA ASN A 495 -36.11 -13.54 15.98
C ASN A 495 -35.79 -14.93 16.54
N SER A 496 -36.74 -15.56 17.23
CA SER A 496 -36.62 -16.91 17.81
C SER A 496 -36.00 -18.06 16.95
N LEU A 497 -35.79 -17.89 15.64
CA LEU A 497 -35.12 -18.86 14.76
C LEU A 497 -33.64 -18.55 14.50
N ALA A 498 -33.17 -17.35 14.85
CA ALA A 498 -31.80 -16.91 14.61
C ALA A 498 -30.82 -17.71 15.47
N LYS A 499 -29.60 -17.88 14.93
CA LYS A 499 -28.50 -18.57 15.60
C LYS A 499 -27.21 -17.81 15.34
N ASN A 500 -26.74 -17.08 16.34
CA ASN A 500 -25.56 -16.25 16.20
C ASN A 500 -24.38 -16.80 16.98
N VAL A 501 -23.18 -16.42 16.57
CA VAL A 501 -21.93 -16.69 17.28
C VAL A 501 -21.25 -15.35 17.57
N LEU A 502 -21.04 -15.04 18.84
CA LEU A 502 -20.36 -13.84 19.29
C LEU A 502 -19.13 -14.24 20.09
N SER A 503 -17.96 -13.75 19.66
CA SER A 503 -16.68 -13.94 20.33
C SER A 503 -16.07 -12.59 20.64
N GLY A 504 -15.89 -12.24 21.92
CA GLY A 504 -15.26 -10.98 22.34
C GLY A 504 -13.79 -10.95 21.93
N GLY A 505 -12.99 -11.83 22.51
CA GLY A 505 -11.58 -11.98 22.14
C GLY A 505 -10.68 -11.67 23.32
N LYS A 506 -9.79 -10.69 23.21
CA LYS A 506 -9.04 -10.17 24.36
C LYS A 506 -9.56 -8.78 24.69
N GLY A 507 -9.84 -8.51 25.95
CA GLY A 507 -10.31 -7.20 26.39
C GLY A 507 -11.51 -7.33 27.32
N ASN A 508 -12.16 -6.23 27.67
CA ASN A 508 -13.39 -6.26 28.46
C ASN A 508 -14.56 -5.96 27.54
N ASP A 509 -15.17 -7.03 27.05
CA ASP A 509 -16.10 -6.99 25.95
C ASP A 509 -17.54 -6.95 26.41
N LYS A 510 -18.42 -6.47 25.53
CA LYS A 510 -19.87 -6.50 25.72
C LYS A 510 -20.51 -7.24 24.57
N LEU A 511 -21.08 -8.40 24.86
CA LEU A 511 -21.75 -9.25 23.89
C LEU A 511 -23.25 -9.21 24.17
N TYR A 512 -24.01 -8.80 23.17
CA TYR A 512 -25.46 -8.76 23.18
C TYR A 512 -26.01 -9.70 22.10
N GLY A 513 -26.48 -10.86 22.55
CA GLY A 513 -27.29 -11.78 21.75
C GLY A 513 -28.68 -11.21 21.45
N SER A 514 -29.57 -12.07 20.98
CA SER A 514 -30.88 -11.69 20.46
C SER A 514 -31.98 -12.65 20.95
N GLU A 515 -33.13 -12.68 20.27
CA GLU A 515 -33.99 -13.85 20.39
C GLU A 515 -33.37 -14.99 19.57
N GLY A 516 -33.34 -16.23 20.08
CA GLY A 516 -32.87 -17.37 19.29
C GLY A 516 -32.01 -18.34 20.09
N ALA A 517 -31.07 -18.99 19.42
CA ALA A 517 -30.08 -19.83 20.09
C ALA A 517 -28.69 -19.29 19.77
N ASP A 518 -28.15 -18.49 20.68
CA ASP A 518 -26.89 -17.78 20.48
C ASP A 518 -25.74 -18.47 21.22
N LEU A 519 -24.53 -18.43 20.64
CA LEU A 519 -23.29 -18.89 21.25
C LEU A 519 -22.44 -17.68 21.62
N LEU A 520 -22.21 -17.47 22.92
CA LEU A 520 -21.45 -16.34 23.45
C LEU A 520 -20.15 -16.82 24.12
N ASP A 521 -19.03 -16.28 23.68
CA ASP A 521 -17.70 -16.48 24.26
C ASP A 521 -17.05 -15.12 24.52
N GLY A 522 -16.91 -14.72 25.80
CA GLY A 522 -16.28 -13.45 26.17
C GLY A 522 -14.79 -13.41 25.82
N GLY A 523 -14.09 -14.52 26.03
CA GLY A 523 -12.65 -14.59 25.82
C GLY A 523 -11.85 -14.08 27.04
N GLU A 524 -10.65 -13.54 26.80
CA GLU A 524 -9.77 -13.05 27.85
C GLU A 524 -10.18 -11.67 28.36
N GLY A 525 -10.75 -11.59 29.56
CA GLY A 525 -10.93 -10.33 30.29
C GLY A 525 -12.21 -10.31 31.12
N ASN A 526 -12.73 -9.14 31.46
CA ASN A 526 -13.93 -9.05 32.30
C ASN A 526 -15.14 -8.63 31.47
N ASP A 527 -15.79 -9.63 30.88
CA ASP A 527 -16.83 -9.41 29.88
C ASP A 527 -18.24 -9.35 30.45
N LEU A 528 -19.12 -8.66 29.73
CA LEU A 528 -20.56 -8.67 29.94
C LEU A 528 -21.22 -9.46 28.80
N LEU A 529 -21.86 -10.57 29.14
CA LEU A 529 -22.55 -11.45 28.21
C LEU A 529 -24.05 -11.39 28.47
N LYS A 530 -24.82 -10.96 27.47
CA LYS A 530 -26.28 -10.96 27.49
C LYS A 530 -26.80 -11.87 26.38
N GLY A 531 -27.29 -13.06 26.71
CA GLY A 531 -27.82 -14.01 25.71
C GLY A 531 -29.07 -13.47 25.00
N GLY A 532 -29.94 -12.81 25.78
CA GLY A 532 -31.25 -12.40 25.29
C GLY A 532 -32.29 -13.46 25.64
N TYR A 533 -33.25 -13.70 24.74
CA TYR A 533 -34.28 -14.71 24.95
C TYR A 533 -33.97 -15.95 24.10
N GLY A 534 -34.21 -17.14 24.64
CA GLY A 534 -34.20 -18.36 23.83
C GLY A 534 -33.46 -19.49 24.50
N ASN A 535 -32.55 -20.17 23.81
CA ASN A 535 -31.75 -21.24 24.43
C ASN A 535 -30.29 -21.00 24.06
N ASP A 536 -29.59 -20.27 24.91
CA ASP A 536 -28.27 -19.75 24.65
C ASP A 536 -27.18 -20.65 25.23
N ILE A 537 -26.00 -20.55 24.65
CA ILE A 537 -24.82 -21.28 25.08
C ILE A 537 -23.71 -20.28 25.39
N TYR A 538 -23.30 -20.27 26.65
CA TYR A 538 -22.16 -19.52 27.13
C TYR A 538 -20.94 -20.43 27.21
N ARG A 539 -19.76 -19.90 26.87
CA ARG A 539 -18.49 -20.61 26.99
C ARG A 539 -17.54 -19.87 27.93
N TYR A 540 -16.81 -20.62 28.74
CA TYR A 540 -15.81 -20.09 29.67
C TYR A 540 -14.59 -21.01 29.77
N LEU A 541 -13.38 -20.43 29.71
CA LEU A 541 -12.11 -21.14 29.88
C LEU A 541 -11.34 -20.63 31.09
N SER A 542 -10.37 -21.42 31.56
CA SER A 542 -9.46 -21.01 32.60
C SER A 542 -8.58 -19.84 32.12
N GLY A 543 -8.64 -18.72 32.84
CA GLY A 543 -7.85 -17.51 32.52
C GLY A 543 -8.64 -16.41 31.84
N TYR A 544 -9.91 -16.65 31.52
CA TYR A 544 -10.84 -15.69 30.92
C TYR A 544 -11.35 -14.60 31.88
N GLY A 545 -10.63 -14.28 32.95
CA GLY A 545 -11.05 -13.20 33.85
C GLY A 545 -12.41 -13.45 34.53
N HIS A 546 -13.08 -12.38 34.96
CA HIS A 546 -14.37 -12.44 35.66
C HIS A 546 -15.50 -11.91 34.76
N HIS A 547 -16.31 -12.80 34.21
CA HIS A 547 -17.46 -12.42 33.37
C HIS A 547 -18.73 -12.14 34.19
N ILE A 548 -19.65 -11.39 33.59
CA ILE A 548 -21.02 -11.20 34.04
C ILE A 548 -21.94 -11.80 32.98
N ILE A 549 -22.77 -12.77 33.36
CA ILE A 549 -23.85 -13.29 32.51
C ILE A 549 -25.16 -12.69 33.01
N ASP A 550 -25.85 -11.98 32.13
CA ASP A 550 -27.14 -11.33 32.35
C ASP A 550 -28.12 -11.83 31.29
N ASP A 551 -28.75 -12.97 31.59
CA ASP A 551 -29.66 -13.69 30.71
C ASP A 551 -31.10 -13.14 30.85
N ASP A 552 -31.81 -12.91 29.73
CA ASP A 552 -33.17 -12.36 29.77
C ASP A 552 -34.25 -13.47 29.77
N GLY A 553 -33.89 -14.70 29.37
CA GLY A 553 -34.61 -15.91 29.72
C GLY A 553 -34.68 -16.98 28.64
N GLY A 554 -34.65 -18.23 29.08
CA GLY A 554 -34.76 -19.40 28.25
C GLY A 554 -35.33 -20.61 28.97
N LYS A 555 -35.34 -21.76 28.30
CA LYS A 555 -35.76 -23.04 28.92
C LYS A 555 -34.65 -24.07 28.98
N ASP A 556 -33.53 -23.81 28.33
CA ASP A 556 -32.44 -24.77 28.18
C ASP A 556 -31.11 -24.08 27.89
N ASP A 557 -30.84 -22.98 28.59
CA ASP A 557 -29.59 -22.24 28.54
C ASP A 557 -28.46 -23.08 29.15
N LYS A 558 -27.28 -23.01 28.51
CA LYS A 558 -26.14 -23.87 28.85
C LYS A 558 -24.89 -23.05 29.07
N LEU A 559 -24.10 -23.47 30.04
CA LEU A 559 -22.73 -22.96 30.23
C LEU A 559 -21.74 -24.12 30.06
N SER A 560 -20.79 -23.97 29.15
CA SER A 560 -19.65 -24.87 28.97
C SER A 560 -18.42 -24.32 29.67
N LEU A 561 -17.99 -24.98 30.75
CA LEU A 561 -16.69 -24.75 31.39
C LEU A 561 -15.65 -25.64 30.69
N ALA A 562 -15.14 -25.18 29.54
CA ALA A 562 -14.54 -26.05 28.52
C ALA A 562 -13.29 -26.82 29.00
N ASP A 563 -12.41 -26.18 29.76
CA ASP A 563 -11.16 -26.75 30.28
C ASP A 563 -11.13 -26.83 31.82
N ILE A 564 -12.26 -26.59 32.48
CA ILE A 564 -12.37 -26.49 33.94
C ILE A 564 -13.08 -27.70 34.53
N ASP A 565 -12.54 -28.18 35.66
CA ASP A 565 -13.13 -29.25 36.47
C ASP A 565 -14.02 -28.69 37.58
N PHE A 566 -15.15 -29.34 37.88
CA PHE A 566 -16.00 -28.91 39.01
C PHE A 566 -15.35 -28.99 40.40
N ARG A 567 -14.23 -29.70 40.55
CA ARG A 567 -13.42 -29.68 41.77
C ARG A 567 -12.74 -28.33 41.99
N ASP A 568 -12.55 -27.56 40.91
CA ASP A 568 -11.83 -26.29 40.93
C ASP A 568 -12.76 -25.08 40.97
N VAL A 569 -14.07 -25.28 41.16
CA VAL A 569 -15.04 -24.17 41.24
C VAL A 569 -15.83 -24.20 42.53
N ALA A 570 -16.21 -23.02 43.01
CA ALA A 570 -17.11 -22.86 44.14
C ALA A 570 -18.18 -21.80 43.83
N PHE A 571 -19.40 -22.05 44.27
CA PHE A 571 -20.56 -21.19 44.06
C PHE A 571 -20.97 -20.52 45.36
N LYS A 572 -21.37 -19.24 45.28
CA LYS A 572 -21.87 -18.45 46.39
C LYS A 572 -23.09 -17.66 45.95
N ARG A 573 -24.09 -17.57 46.81
CA ARG A 573 -25.18 -16.62 46.63
C ARG A 573 -24.82 -15.25 47.21
N GLU A 574 -25.03 -14.19 46.43
CA GLU A 574 -24.93 -12.81 46.89
C GLU A 574 -26.18 -12.02 46.47
N GLY A 575 -27.09 -11.76 47.42
CA GLY A 575 -28.38 -11.15 47.11
C GLY A 575 -29.22 -12.05 46.18
N ASN A 576 -29.56 -11.53 45.00
CA ASN A 576 -30.23 -12.25 43.93
C ASN A 576 -29.26 -12.91 42.94
N ASP A 577 -27.96 -12.59 43.00
CA ASP A 577 -26.97 -13.10 42.07
C ASP A 577 -26.35 -14.42 42.57
N LEU A 578 -25.90 -15.24 41.62
CA LEU A 578 -25.05 -16.39 41.87
C LEU A 578 -23.63 -16.05 41.40
N ILE A 579 -22.62 -16.29 42.23
CA ILE A 579 -21.21 -16.07 41.87
C ILE A 579 -20.49 -17.41 41.86
N MET A 580 -19.89 -17.74 40.72
CA MET A 580 -18.92 -18.82 40.57
C MET A 580 -17.50 -18.26 40.70
N TYR A 581 -16.70 -18.88 41.56
CA TYR A 581 -15.27 -18.61 41.73
C TYR A 581 -14.47 -19.76 41.14
N LYS A 582 -13.45 -19.46 40.33
CA LYS A 582 -12.47 -20.44 39.86
C LYS A 582 -11.24 -20.45 40.78
N ALA A 583 -10.81 -21.63 41.20
CA ALA A 583 -9.58 -21.83 41.97
C ALA A 583 -8.33 -21.67 41.10
N GLU A 584 -7.30 -21.03 41.63
CA GLU A 584 -5.96 -20.90 41.04
C GLU A 584 -4.95 -21.59 41.98
N GLY A 585 -4.21 -22.58 41.48
CA GLY A 585 -3.13 -23.23 42.25
C GLY A 585 -3.59 -23.89 43.56
N ASN A 586 -4.79 -24.50 43.58
CA ASN A 586 -5.47 -25.05 44.76
C ASN A 586 -5.91 -24.02 45.82
N VAL A 587 -5.85 -22.72 45.50
CA VAL A 587 -6.40 -21.66 46.33
C VAL A 587 -7.65 -21.13 45.64
N LEU A 588 -8.80 -21.19 46.31
CA LEU A 588 -9.95 -20.40 45.89
C LEU A 588 -9.57 -18.93 46.05
N SER A 589 -9.25 -18.27 44.94
CA SER A 589 -9.01 -16.83 44.92
C SER A 589 -10.37 -16.15 45.05
N ILE A 590 -10.78 -15.84 46.28
CA ILE A 590 -12.04 -15.14 46.60
C ILE A 590 -11.90 -13.64 46.26
N GLY A 591 -11.23 -13.31 45.16
CA GLY A 591 -10.75 -11.97 44.80
C GLY A 591 -11.15 -11.48 43.41
N HIS A 592 -12.19 -12.06 42.81
CA HIS A 592 -12.79 -11.63 41.53
C HIS A 592 -11.86 -11.63 40.31
N LYS A 593 -10.76 -12.41 40.33
CA LYS A 593 -9.88 -12.48 39.16
C LYS A 593 -10.41 -13.41 38.09
N ASN A 594 -10.93 -14.57 38.48
CA ASN A 594 -11.46 -15.57 37.56
C ASN A 594 -12.77 -16.13 38.13
N GLY A 595 -13.84 -16.04 37.37
CA GLY A 595 -15.17 -16.46 37.79
C GLY A 595 -16.27 -15.93 36.89
N ILE A 596 -17.51 -16.21 37.28
CA ILE A 596 -18.70 -15.72 36.59
C ILE A 596 -19.68 -15.22 37.64
N THR A 597 -20.23 -14.03 37.44
CA THR A 597 -21.43 -13.56 38.13
C THR A 597 -22.64 -13.81 37.23
N PHE A 598 -23.56 -14.66 37.66
CA PHE A 598 -24.86 -14.84 37.04
C PHE A 598 -25.85 -13.88 37.71
N LYS A 599 -26.36 -12.92 36.93
CA LYS A 599 -27.27 -11.89 37.40
C LYS A 599 -28.65 -12.48 37.68
N ASN A 600 -29.26 -12.03 38.77
CA ASN A 600 -30.67 -12.31 39.12
C ASN A 600 -31.07 -13.80 39.20
N TRP A 601 -30.11 -14.72 39.32
CA TRP A 601 -30.33 -16.17 39.41
C TRP A 601 -31.43 -16.59 40.42
N PHE A 602 -31.55 -15.89 41.55
CA PHE A 602 -32.51 -16.20 42.61
C PHE A 602 -33.72 -15.27 42.64
N GLU A 603 -33.90 -14.43 41.62
CA GLU A 603 -35.08 -13.58 41.48
C GLU A 603 -36.33 -14.43 41.23
N LYS A 604 -37.49 -13.95 41.70
CA LYS A 604 -38.75 -14.67 41.59
C LYS A 604 -39.52 -14.17 40.39
N GLU A 605 -39.51 -14.96 39.34
CA GLU A 605 -40.11 -14.60 38.07
C GLU A 605 -41.61 -14.90 38.01
N SER A 606 -42.31 -14.09 37.21
CA SER A 606 -43.78 -14.17 37.08
C SER A 606 -44.25 -15.22 36.05
N ASP A 607 -43.37 -15.61 35.13
CA ASP A 607 -43.57 -16.69 34.17
C ASP A 607 -42.25 -17.45 33.92
N ALA A 608 -42.32 -18.55 33.15
CA ALA A 608 -41.17 -19.43 32.88
C ALA A 608 -40.32 -18.97 31.68
N LEU A 609 -40.62 -17.81 31.08
CA LEU A 609 -39.88 -17.25 29.95
C LEU A 609 -38.93 -16.14 30.36
N SER A 610 -39.12 -15.51 31.53
CA SER A 610 -38.18 -14.54 32.12
C SER A 610 -37.14 -15.18 33.04
N ASN A 611 -36.80 -16.47 32.84
CA ASN A 611 -35.91 -17.20 33.73
C ASN A 611 -34.44 -16.79 33.57
N HIS A 612 -33.90 -16.01 34.50
CA HIS A 612 -32.49 -15.59 34.53
C HIS A 612 -31.47 -16.71 34.89
N GLN A 613 -31.90 -17.98 34.98
CA GLN A 613 -31.04 -19.09 35.38
C GLN A 613 -30.49 -19.82 34.16
N ILE A 614 -29.23 -20.27 34.26
CA ILE A 614 -28.68 -21.24 33.31
C ILE A 614 -29.12 -22.65 33.73
N GLU A 615 -29.91 -23.34 32.89
CA GLU A 615 -30.45 -24.66 33.24
C GLU A 615 -29.38 -25.74 33.41
N GLN A 616 -28.30 -25.67 32.61
CA GLN A 616 -27.27 -26.70 32.59
C GLN A 616 -25.86 -26.12 32.53
N ILE A 617 -25.09 -26.31 33.60
CA ILE A 617 -23.66 -26.01 33.61
C ILE A 617 -22.90 -27.33 33.42
N PHE A 618 -22.03 -27.39 32.42
CA PHE A 618 -21.18 -28.53 32.07
C PHE A 618 -19.72 -28.24 32.41
N ASP A 619 -19.02 -29.24 32.95
CA ASP A 619 -17.56 -29.19 33.08
C ASP A 619 -16.85 -29.97 31.97
N LYS A 620 -15.52 -29.89 31.92
CA LYS A 620 -14.69 -30.58 30.91
C LYS A 620 -14.88 -32.12 30.86
N ASP A 621 -15.38 -32.73 31.94
CA ASP A 621 -15.56 -34.18 32.08
C ASP A 621 -17.01 -34.62 31.81
N GLY A 622 -17.91 -33.68 31.48
CA GLY A 622 -19.32 -33.95 31.19
C GLY A 622 -20.19 -34.17 32.43
N ARG A 623 -19.73 -33.72 33.61
CA ARG A 623 -20.62 -33.57 34.78
C ARG A 623 -21.53 -32.38 34.55
N VAL A 624 -22.73 -32.45 35.13
CA VAL A 624 -23.74 -31.39 35.03
C VAL A 624 -24.18 -30.90 36.40
N ILE A 625 -24.26 -29.58 36.55
CA ILE A 625 -24.95 -28.87 37.64
C ILE A 625 -26.20 -28.22 37.05
N THR A 626 -27.33 -28.43 37.71
CA THR A 626 -28.62 -27.78 37.41
C THR A 626 -29.07 -26.88 38.57
N PRO A 627 -29.99 -25.92 38.35
CA PRO A 627 -30.54 -25.08 39.43
C PRO A 627 -31.05 -25.87 40.64
N ASP A 628 -31.75 -26.99 40.40
CA ASP A 628 -32.26 -27.87 41.46
C ASP A 628 -31.15 -28.54 42.28
N SER A 629 -30.09 -29.01 41.61
CA SER A 629 -28.95 -29.64 42.26
C SER A 629 -28.19 -28.64 43.14
N LEU A 630 -28.00 -27.42 42.62
CA LEU A 630 -27.30 -26.36 43.30
C LEU A 630 -28.11 -25.84 44.51
N LYS A 631 -29.43 -25.70 44.36
CA LYS A 631 -30.34 -25.34 45.45
C LYS A 631 -30.28 -26.34 46.61
N LYS A 632 -30.34 -27.65 46.32
CA LYS A 632 -30.22 -28.70 47.34
C LYS A 632 -28.88 -28.64 48.07
N ALA A 633 -27.80 -28.37 47.35
CA ALA A 633 -26.47 -28.22 47.94
C ALA A 633 -26.40 -26.99 48.87
N PHE A 634 -26.98 -25.85 48.48
CA PHE A 634 -27.07 -24.68 49.36
C PHE A 634 -27.91 -24.95 50.62
N GLU A 635 -29.05 -25.62 50.49
CA GLU A 635 -29.90 -26.02 51.64
C GLU A 635 -29.16 -26.96 52.60
N TYR A 636 -28.35 -27.87 52.06
CA TYR A 636 -27.49 -28.76 52.84
C TYR A 636 -26.38 -27.99 53.59
N GLN A 637 -25.71 -27.03 52.96
CA GLN A 637 -24.67 -26.24 53.65
C GLN A 637 -25.26 -25.37 54.77
N GLN A 638 -26.43 -24.74 54.53
CA GLN A 638 -27.14 -23.93 55.53
C GLN A 638 -27.58 -24.75 56.74
N SER A 639 -28.15 -25.94 56.53
CA SER A 639 -28.59 -26.82 57.62
C SER A 639 -27.46 -27.37 58.49
N ASN A 640 -26.22 -27.39 57.96
CA ASN A 640 -25.03 -27.89 58.66
C ASN A 640 -24.13 -26.79 59.24
N ASN A 641 -24.56 -25.52 59.21
CA ASN A 641 -23.80 -24.37 59.72
C ASN A 641 -22.39 -24.25 59.11
N LYS A 642 -22.23 -24.72 57.87
CA LYS A 642 -20.99 -24.68 57.10
C LYS A 642 -20.90 -23.39 56.28
N VAL A 643 -19.70 -23.11 55.77
CA VAL A 643 -19.33 -21.88 55.03
C VAL A 643 -20.37 -21.54 53.94
N SER A 644 -20.52 -20.26 53.61
CA SER A 644 -21.47 -19.71 52.62
C SER A 644 -21.26 -20.14 51.15
N TYR A 645 -20.47 -21.17 50.88
CA TYR A 645 -20.07 -21.62 49.55
C TYR A 645 -20.42 -23.10 49.32
N VAL A 646 -20.70 -23.45 48.08
CA VAL A 646 -20.92 -24.82 47.59
C VAL A 646 -19.83 -25.16 46.57
N TYR A 647 -19.04 -26.21 46.80
CA TYR A 647 -18.08 -26.66 45.79
C TYR A 647 -18.81 -27.31 44.60
N GLY A 648 -18.33 -27.10 43.38
CA GLY A 648 -19.00 -27.60 42.18
C GLY A 648 -19.25 -29.12 42.21
N HIS A 649 -18.26 -29.88 42.67
CA HIS A 649 -18.38 -31.34 42.78
C HIS A 649 -19.47 -31.82 43.77
N ASP A 650 -19.84 -31.00 44.77
CA ASP A 650 -20.91 -31.32 45.73
C ASP A 650 -22.31 -31.09 45.13
N ALA A 651 -22.41 -30.27 44.08
CA ALA A 651 -23.66 -29.97 43.37
C ALA A 651 -23.80 -30.76 42.05
N SER A 652 -22.74 -31.41 41.59
CA SER A 652 -22.73 -32.09 40.30
C SER A 652 -23.32 -33.51 40.33
N THR A 653 -23.89 -33.93 39.21
CA THR A 653 -24.24 -35.33 38.93
C THR A 653 -23.02 -36.15 38.45
N TYR A 654 -23.13 -37.49 38.44
CA TYR A 654 -22.07 -38.34 37.86
C TYR A 654 -21.92 -38.06 36.36
N GLY A 655 -20.72 -37.69 35.93
CA GLY A 655 -20.40 -37.32 34.55
C GLY A 655 -19.85 -38.48 33.72
N SER A 656 -20.17 -38.48 32.44
CA SER A 656 -19.49 -39.21 31.36
C SER A 656 -19.21 -38.20 30.26
N GLN A 657 -18.12 -38.38 29.49
CA GLN A 657 -17.90 -37.58 28.29
C GLN A 657 -19.06 -37.71 27.29
N ASP A 658 -19.81 -38.81 27.31
CA ASP A 658 -21.01 -38.97 26.48
C ASP A 658 -22.06 -37.87 26.72
N ASN A 659 -22.08 -37.27 27.91
CA ASN A 659 -22.99 -36.18 28.27
C ASN A 659 -22.67 -34.87 27.53
N LEU A 660 -21.47 -34.74 26.96
CA LEU A 660 -21.07 -33.56 26.18
C LEU A 660 -21.52 -33.67 24.73
N ASN A 661 -21.79 -34.88 24.22
CA ASN A 661 -22.19 -35.09 22.82
C ASN A 661 -23.42 -34.25 22.40
N PRO A 662 -24.50 -34.13 23.21
CA PRO A 662 -25.63 -33.25 22.87
C PRO A 662 -25.22 -31.78 22.75
N LEU A 663 -24.43 -31.27 23.69
CA LEU A 663 -23.93 -29.89 23.70
C LEU A 663 -23.06 -29.61 22.47
N ILE A 664 -22.11 -30.51 22.16
CA ILE A 664 -21.26 -30.42 20.96
C ILE A 664 -22.11 -30.33 19.70
N ASN A 665 -23.14 -31.18 19.60
CA ASN A 665 -24.03 -31.21 18.43
C ASN A 665 -24.85 -29.92 18.29
N GLU A 666 -25.23 -29.29 19.40
CA GLU A 666 -25.96 -28.02 19.42
C GLU A 666 -25.07 -26.86 18.99
N ILE A 667 -23.89 -26.75 19.59
CA ILE A 667 -22.85 -25.78 19.21
C ILE A 667 -22.50 -25.91 17.73
N SER A 668 -22.31 -27.15 17.25
CA SER A 668 -22.05 -27.42 15.82
C SER A 668 -23.14 -26.87 14.91
N LYS A 669 -24.40 -26.94 15.32
CA LYS A 669 -25.54 -26.44 14.53
C LYS A 669 -25.62 -24.92 14.53
N ILE A 670 -25.31 -24.26 15.64
CA ILE A 670 -25.27 -22.79 15.72
C ILE A 670 -24.15 -22.27 14.82
N ILE A 671 -22.94 -22.81 14.99
CA ILE A 671 -21.77 -22.49 14.18
C ILE A 671 -22.03 -22.72 12.69
N SER A 672 -22.64 -23.86 12.32
CA SER A 672 -22.95 -24.14 10.91
C SER A 672 -24.04 -23.22 10.34
N ALA A 673 -24.90 -22.65 11.19
CA ALA A 673 -25.96 -21.74 10.76
C ALA A 673 -25.42 -20.32 10.55
N ALA A 674 -24.50 -19.85 11.39
CA ALA A 674 -23.82 -18.56 11.27
C ALA A 674 -22.81 -18.47 10.10
N GLY A 675 -22.94 -19.36 9.10
CA GLY A 675 -22.10 -19.41 7.90
C GLY A 675 -21.03 -20.52 7.92
N ASN A 676 -20.80 -21.13 6.75
CA ASN A 676 -19.64 -21.99 6.50
C ASN A 676 -18.39 -21.10 6.46
N PHE A 677 -17.58 -21.12 7.53
CA PHE A 677 -16.22 -20.56 7.57
C PHE A 677 -15.48 -20.92 6.29
N ASP A 678 -14.88 -19.95 5.58
CA ASP A 678 -14.15 -20.25 4.36
C ASP A 678 -12.96 -21.17 4.71
N VAL A 679 -13.07 -22.43 4.28
CA VAL A 679 -12.31 -23.56 4.83
C VAL A 679 -10.91 -23.59 4.21
N LYS A 680 -10.01 -22.75 4.73
CA LYS A 680 -8.56 -22.99 4.62
C LYS A 680 -7.84 -23.09 5.97
N GLU A 681 -8.42 -22.58 7.06
CA GLU A 681 -7.91 -22.82 8.42
C GLU A 681 -9.04 -23.22 9.36
N GLU A 682 -8.78 -24.26 10.12
CA GLU A 682 -9.70 -25.06 10.92
C GLU A 682 -10.40 -24.28 12.04
N ARG A 683 -11.68 -24.57 12.33
CA ARG A 683 -12.16 -24.99 13.66
C ARG A 683 -13.43 -25.85 13.53
N SER A 684 -13.34 -27.15 13.80
CA SER A 684 -14.55 -27.94 14.07
C SER A 684 -15.14 -27.51 15.42
N ALA A 685 -16.45 -27.65 15.62
CA ALA A 685 -17.08 -27.39 16.93
C ALA A 685 -16.39 -28.14 18.10
N ALA A 686 -15.72 -29.27 17.81
CA ALA A 686 -14.91 -30.02 18.77
C ALA A 686 -13.61 -29.30 19.18
N SER A 687 -12.98 -28.55 18.26
CA SER A 687 -11.80 -27.71 18.56
C SER A 687 -12.16 -26.47 19.38
N LEU A 688 -13.34 -25.89 19.13
CA LEU A 688 -13.90 -24.77 19.91
C LEU A 688 -14.27 -25.19 21.35
N LEU A 689 -14.40 -26.49 21.63
CA LEU A 689 -14.68 -27.00 22.97
C LEU A 689 -13.46 -27.63 23.66
N GLN A 690 -12.28 -27.67 23.01
CA GLN A 690 -11.10 -28.42 23.47
C GLN A 690 -11.40 -29.87 23.93
N LEU A 691 -12.37 -30.54 23.31
CA LEU A 691 -12.81 -31.88 23.75
C LEU A 691 -11.93 -33.03 23.23
N SER A 692 -10.98 -32.75 22.35
CA SER A 692 -9.94 -33.71 21.97
C SER A 692 -8.63 -33.34 22.65
N GLY A 693 -8.23 -34.17 23.62
CA GLY A 693 -6.91 -34.08 24.24
C GLY A 693 -5.79 -34.18 23.21
N ASN A 694 -5.18 -33.04 22.90
CA ASN A 694 -3.75 -32.86 22.71
C ASN A 694 -3.46 -31.37 22.82
N ALA A 695 -2.95 -30.98 23.98
CA ALA A 695 -2.34 -29.68 24.19
C ALA A 695 -1.05 -29.61 23.36
N SER A 696 -1.11 -29.03 22.16
CA SER A 696 0.09 -28.51 21.47
C SER A 696 -0.15 -27.43 20.43
N ASP A 697 -1.36 -27.18 19.93
CA ASP A 697 -1.53 -26.25 18.79
C ASP A 697 -2.15 -24.91 19.23
N PHE A 698 -1.37 -24.13 19.99
CA PHE A 698 -1.55 -22.69 20.14
C PHE A 698 -0.25 -21.99 19.78
N SER A 699 -0.19 -21.41 18.58
CA SER A 699 0.88 -20.51 18.16
C SER A 699 0.38 -19.61 17.03
N TYR A 700 0.02 -18.38 17.37
CA TYR A 700 0.08 -17.26 16.42
C TYR A 700 1.55 -16.89 16.22
N GLY A 701 2.03 -16.96 14.98
CA GLY A 701 3.40 -16.55 14.65
C GLY A 701 3.84 -16.87 13.22
N ARG A 702 3.69 -15.88 12.34
CA ARG A 702 4.44 -15.56 11.11
C ARG A 702 5.25 -16.65 10.37
N ASN A 703 5.04 -16.63 9.05
CA ASN A 703 5.99 -16.92 7.95
C ASN A 703 6.30 -18.38 7.56
N SER A 704 6.08 -18.62 6.25
CA SER A 704 6.84 -19.46 5.31
C SER A 704 6.55 -20.98 5.20
N ILE A 705 5.96 -21.32 4.05
CA ILE A 705 6.28 -22.40 3.10
C ILE A 705 7.37 -23.41 3.55
N THR A 706 7.07 -24.72 3.62
CA THR A 706 7.41 -25.76 2.60
C THR A 706 7.29 -27.17 3.18
N LEU A 707 6.47 -28.01 2.51
CA LEU A 707 6.47 -29.47 2.61
C LEU A 707 7.81 -30.07 2.14
N THR A 708 8.46 -30.87 2.96
CA THR A 708 9.11 -32.10 2.47
C THR A 708 8.97 -33.22 3.49
N ALA A 709 8.22 -34.25 3.10
CA ALA A 709 8.23 -35.54 3.74
C ALA A 709 9.50 -36.30 3.35
N SER A 710 10.10 -37.04 4.28
CA SER A 710 10.90 -38.21 3.94
C SER A 710 10.46 -39.40 4.77
N ALA A 711 10.28 -40.53 4.09
CA ALA A 711 10.43 -41.85 4.69
C ALA A 711 11.87 -42.06 5.19
#